data_AF-A0A358Q1J1-F1
#
_entry.id   AF-A0A358Q1J1-F1
#
_cell.length_a   1.000
_cell.length_b   1.000
_cell.length_c   1.000
_cell.angle_alpha   90.00
_cell.angle_beta   90.00
_cell.angle_gamma   90.00
#
_symmetry.space_group_name_H-M   'P 1'
#
loop_
_entity.id
_entity.type
_entity.pdbx_description
1 polymer ?
#
loop_
_entity_poly.entity_id
_entity_poly.type
_entity_poly.pdbx_seq_one_letter_code
_entity_poly.pdbx_strand_id
1 'polypeptide(L)'
;MVLPEVIRVDKTKCQHCLACIRVCPVKLCNVVEVDGISVNSDLCIGCGECIRACAEKGHFARYGVDDFPEFQKDLAAGVAIGVLVAPAAAVNYHPWFPQLLTALRRLGVRYVFDVSFGAEITTYLYKKALDAGIKTPVIAQPCPAVVSYIETYHTDLVPYLAPTHSPSLDAAIWLKNQQEFRELKLAFLGPCLAKRREFHDPNTGGVIAYNVTFKSLTDYLEQQGIQLEQLEPSSFDTPEAERAVGYSQPGGLTDTFKRFGMKVRKADFPRVEGPREIYGKYLPELKEDIRCGRVPVLVDILNCTHGCNGGPAVSHTFSQYQMDLIMDDRKAEQIEKHQTLIKSDPQDVFQDFYRGLEATESRYLRRYSDKSFNRYLRSPSPEEEETIWQLMHKPTPEEQGINCASCGYGNCRDMMLAIYNDLNPVESCKYYLLKENERNLSQVQDLASEIEEQRDEIAAWNEVLEKTVAARTIALRNLLNNAGQGFLSFGPDLIMREEYSNECVRIFGGQIAGLKFDELIFPKDQEQRDFIESLFFEIFNHRDQQLREIYLPLLPTEVLINSKYINVEYKIIEDSGIEGAEVCMVILSDVTENRLLESQVEQERNLLKMVVKVIVNRIDFIQNIKDYQRFCTSGLPSILEESTTMEEKLAAIFRQVHTFKGNFSQLNMGIVVEHLHQLETEMTNFKNERGFNVDQQELKQLFNELELESWLQEDLAYLEQVLGPTLFTQEDELVISKIKLMEIEKRIETLLPPSECKLLIPELRRLRYKPLAELFNSFPDYVNRLADRFDKPVYPVMVAAEPIQIDPDSYKNVIKALVHVFRNAVDHGLENADERLEQGKEEYGRVSITISSNERYIIVGISDDGRGIDASAVRTKALAQGLLPEEQLLAASDEEIIQLVFVDGFSTKETVTDISGRGVGLAALKHEVTKLGGYPRVETVLGEGTTVYLYLPLENEDVWTLPVSDLLVPLLETTQGFLSEQIGLEVEPVDQTAIVRQNSLELNRKTALLAIRGAIECYFVLSVDDEVLRLMVRNYLMDDLQPGEEEEYMQDILGESANTILGNSVKYFPGLEELLIIDSPVALATEEALMRYKEAQIWSCQLQTSAGRFSLGLVVPPGTVGGRLVE
;
A
#
# COMPACT_ATOMS: atom_id res chain seq x y z
N MET A 1 -30.26 -30.52 -7.95
CA MET A 1 -30.24 -29.70 -6.73
C MET A 1 -29.65 -28.32 -6.98
N VAL A 2 -30.17 -27.54 -7.94
CA VAL A 2 -29.68 -26.16 -8.15
C VAL A 2 -29.92 -25.37 -6.86
N LEU A 3 -28.87 -24.76 -6.31
CA LEU A 3 -29.00 -23.96 -5.10
C LEU A 3 -29.54 -22.58 -5.45
N PRO A 4 -30.51 -22.04 -4.68
CA PRO A 4 -30.94 -20.67 -4.85
C PRO A 4 -29.77 -19.68 -4.80
N GLU A 5 -29.73 -18.77 -5.77
CA GLU A 5 -28.77 -17.67 -5.82
C GLU A 5 -28.93 -16.76 -4.59
N VAL A 6 -27.83 -16.35 -3.98
CA VAL A 6 -27.84 -15.52 -2.76
C VAL A 6 -26.85 -14.35 -2.83
N ILE A 7 -25.98 -14.33 -3.83
CA ILE A 7 -24.95 -13.31 -4.05
C ILE A 7 -24.90 -13.05 -5.55
N ARG A 8 -24.95 -11.77 -5.94
CA ARG A 8 -24.77 -11.32 -7.32
C ARG A 8 -23.66 -10.28 -7.39
N VAL A 9 -23.13 -10.08 -8.60
CA VAL A 9 -22.01 -9.17 -8.86
C VAL A 9 -22.40 -8.15 -9.91
N ASP A 10 -22.20 -6.88 -9.59
CA ASP A 10 -22.19 -5.75 -10.50
C ASP A 10 -20.79 -5.60 -11.10
N LYS A 11 -20.62 -6.05 -12.35
CA LYS A 11 -19.32 -6.11 -13.00
C LYS A 11 -18.72 -4.73 -13.27
N THR A 12 -19.54 -3.68 -13.47
CA THR A 12 -19.03 -2.33 -13.75
C THR A 12 -18.34 -1.69 -12.55
N LYS A 13 -18.53 -2.24 -11.35
CA LYS A 13 -17.89 -1.79 -10.11
C LYS A 13 -16.72 -2.67 -9.68
N CYS A 14 -16.50 -3.80 -10.36
CA CYS A 14 -15.47 -4.76 -9.99
C CYS A 14 -14.09 -4.29 -10.48
N GLN A 15 -13.14 -4.11 -9.56
CA GLN A 15 -11.76 -3.67 -9.86
C GLN A 15 -10.74 -4.83 -9.94
N HIS A 16 -11.21 -6.07 -10.13
CA HIS A 16 -10.38 -7.30 -10.16
C HIS A 16 -9.35 -7.48 -9.02
N CYS A 17 -9.55 -6.85 -7.86
CA CYS A 17 -8.56 -6.85 -6.77
C CYS A 17 -8.38 -8.21 -6.04
N LEU A 18 -9.09 -9.27 -6.45
CA LEU A 18 -9.08 -10.62 -5.89
C LEU A 18 -9.44 -10.76 -4.39
N ALA A 19 -9.84 -9.66 -3.72
CA ALA A 19 -10.16 -9.66 -2.29
C ALA A 19 -11.30 -10.64 -1.95
N CYS A 20 -12.30 -10.73 -2.82
CA CYS A 20 -13.43 -11.65 -2.68
C CYS A 20 -13.01 -13.14 -2.68
N ILE A 21 -12.05 -13.53 -3.53
CA ILE A 21 -11.52 -14.90 -3.61
C ILE A 21 -10.69 -15.21 -2.36
N ARG A 22 -9.90 -14.23 -1.89
CA ARG A 22 -9.03 -14.38 -0.72
C ARG A 22 -9.81 -14.73 0.55
N VAL A 23 -10.94 -14.06 0.78
CA VAL A 23 -11.78 -14.28 1.98
C VAL A 23 -12.77 -15.43 1.83
N CYS A 24 -13.03 -15.90 0.60
CA CYS A 24 -14.01 -16.95 0.37
C CYS A 24 -13.53 -18.30 0.94
N PRO A 25 -14.32 -18.97 1.80
CA PRO A 25 -13.98 -20.31 2.29
C PRO A 25 -14.10 -21.38 1.20
N VAL A 26 -14.88 -21.10 0.15
CA VAL A 26 -15.05 -21.98 -1.02
C VAL A 26 -14.51 -21.26 -2.24
N LYS A 27 -13.20 -21.28 -2.40
CA LYS A 27 -12.50 -20.42 -3.39
C LYS A 27 -12.96 -20.66 -4.82
N LEU A 28 -13.12 -21.93 -5.19
CA LEU A 28 -13.54 -22.40 -6.51
C LEU A 28 -14.99 -22.04 -6.89
N CYS A 29 -15.77 -21.39 -6.01
CA CYS A 29 -17.05 -20.81 -6.43
C CYS A 29 -16.90 -19.45 -7.13
N ASN A 30 -15.70 -18.85 -7.14
CA ASN A 30 -15.44 -17.61 -7.84
C ASN A 30 -14.88 -17.90 -9.23
N VAL A 31 -15.38 -17.21 -10.23
CA VAL A 31 -14.93 -17.32 -11.62
C VAL A 31 -14.31 -15.98 -12.02
N VAL A 32 -13.05 -15.99 -12.42
CA VAL A 32 -12.33 -14.80 -12.89
C VAL A 32 -12.55 -14.69 -14.40
N GLU A 33 -13.26 -13.63 -14.79
CA GLU A 33 -13.58 -13.29 -16.17
C GLU A 33 -12.89 -11.97 -16.53
N VAL A 34 -12.81 -11.66 -17.82
CA VAL A 34 -12.13 -10.45 -18.32
C VAL A 34 -12.75 -9.18 -17.74
N ASP A 35 -14.06 -9.16 -17.52
CA ASP A 35 -14.85 -8.00 -17.09
C ASP A 35 -15.27 -8.06 -15.60
N GLY A 36 -14.89 -9.09 -14.85
CA GLY A 36 -15.11 -9.12 -13.40
C GLY A 36 -14.92 -10.50 -12.77
N ILE A 37 -15.26 -10.61 -11.48
CA ILE A 37 -15.19 -11.88 -10.75
C ILE A 37 -16.59 -12.32 -10.34
N SER A 38 -17.18 -13.23 -11.12
CA SER A 38 -18.53 -13.76 -10.91
C SER A 38 -18.58 -14.85 -9.82
N VAL A 39 -19.78 -15.26 -9.41
CA VAL A 39 -20.00 -16.28 -8.36
C VAL A 39 -20.89 -17.39 -8.88
N ASN A 40 -20.40 -18.62 -8.79
CA ASN A 40 -21.14 -19.83 -9.05
C ASN A 40 -22.04 -20.18 -7.85
N SER A 41 -23.34 -20.03 -8.02
CA SER A 41 -24.33 -20.24 -6.96
C SER A 41 -24.40 -21.69 -6.47
N ASP A 42 -24.15 -22.68 -7.31
CA ASP A 42 -24.22 -24.09 -6.93
C ASP A 42 -23.04 -24.53 -6.05
N LEU A 43 -21.91 -23.83 -6.13
CA LEU A 43 -20.73 -24.06 -5.31
C LEU A 43 -20.67 -23.15 -4.08
N CYS A 44 -21.13 -21.91 -4.20
CA CYS A 44 -21.12 -20.94 -3.10
C CYS A 44 -21.89 -21.52 -1.89
N ILE A 45 -21.55 -21.11 -0.65
CA ILE A 45 -22.28 -21.49 0.58
C ILE A 45 -23.16 -20.36 1.13
N GLY A 46 -23.15 -19.17 0.49
CA GLY A 46 -23.98 -18.04 0.88
C GLY A 46 -23.56 -17.31 2.15
N CYS A 47 -22.31 -17.46 2.60
CA CYS A 47 -21.83 -16.83 3.84
C CYS A 47 -21.73 -15.30 3.79
N GLY A 48 -21.60 -14.72 2.59
CA GLY A 48 -21.58 -13.26 2.38
C GLY A 48 -20.26 -12.56 2.71
N GLU A 49 -19.19 -13.27 3.11
CA GLU A 49 -17.89 -12.66 3.43
C GLU A 49 -17.28 -11.89 2.24
N CYS A 50 -17.53 -12.35 1.02
CA CYS A 50 -17.09 -11.64 -0.18
C CYS A 50 -17.82 -10.31 -0.41
N ILE A 51 -19.03 -10.12 0.13
CA ILE A 51 -19.75 -8.84 0.08
C ILE A 51 -19.06 -7.85 1.02
N ARG A 52 -18.79 -8.27 2.26
CA ARG A 52 -18.07 -7.45 3.25
C ARG A 52 -16.71 -7.01 2.73
N ALA A 53 -15.88 -7.95 2.27
CA ALA A 53 -14.56 -7.64 1.74
C ALA A 53 -14.60 -6.72 0.51
N CYS A 54 -15.66 -6.79 -0.29
CA CYS A 54 -15.84 -5.89 -1.43
C CYS A 54 -16.24 -4.46 -1.00
N ALA A 55 -17.05 -4.34 0.04
CA ALA A 55 -17.45 -3.07 0.64
C ALA A 55 -16.28 -2.38 1.38
N GLU A 56 -15.48 -3.15 2.13
CA GLU A 56 -14.27 -2.65 2.81
C GLU A 56 -13.22 -2.08 1.84
N LYS A 57 -13.22 -2.55 0.58
CA LYS A 57 -12.37 -2.02 -0.50
C LYS A 57 -13.00 -0.85 -1.24
N GLY A 58 -14.20 -0.41 -0.87
CA GLY A 58 -14.90 0.71 -1.49
C GLY A 58 -15.55 0.41 -2.84
N HIS A 59 -15.53 -0.84 -3.31
CA HIS A 59 -16.04 -1.18 -4.65
C HIS A 59 -17.56 -1.40 -4.66
N PHE A 60 -18.12 -2.01 -3.62
CA PHE A 60 -19.55 -2.36 -3.54
C PHE A 60 -20.09 -3.15 -4.74
N ALA A 61 -19.22 -3.89 -5.45
CA ALA A 61 -19.56 -4.68 -6.62
C ALA A 61 -20.37 -5.94 -6.28
N ARG A 62 -20.24 -6.49 -5.07
CA ARG A 62 -20.99 -7.69 -4.65
C ARG A 62 -22.13 -7.32 -3.72
N TYR A 63 -23.32 -7.86 -3.98
CA TYR A 63 -24.51 -7.62 -3.16
C TYR A 63 -25.33 -8.90 -2.96
N GLY A 64 -26.13 -8.91 -1.90
CA GLY A 64 -26.97 -10.04 -1.51
C GLY A 64 -28.26 -10.12 -2.32
N VAL A 65 -28.73 -11.34 -2.55
CA VAL A 65 -30.04 -11.63 -3.15
C VAL A 65 -30.93 -12.29 -2.12
N ASP A 66 -32.11 -11.72 -1.89
CA ASP A 66 -33.15 -12.22 -1.00
C ASP A 66 -34.51 -12.25 -1.71
N ASP A 67 -35.58 -12.66 -1.01
CA ASP A 67 -36.93 -12.78 -1.58
C ASP A 67 -37.80 -11.53 -1.30
N PHE A 68 -37.16 -10.38 -1.04
CA PHE A 68 -37.87 -9.13 -0.78
C PHE A 68 -38.80 -8.69 -1.92
N PRO A 69 -38.41 -8.79 -3.22
CA PRO A 69 -39.31 -8.41 -4.32
C PRO A 69 -40.60 -9.24 -4.37
N GLU A 70 -40.50 -10.57 -4.19
CA GLU A 70 -41.65 -11.47 -4.14
C GLU A 70 -42.52 -11.22 -2.90
N PHE A 71 -41.89 -10.98 -1.74
CA PHE A 71 -42.57 -10.59 -0.52
C PHE A 71 -43.38 -9.30 -0.73
N GLN A 72 -42.78 -8.26 -1.30
CA GLN A 72 -43.43 -6.98 -1.56
C GLN A 72 -44.61 -7.14 -2.54
N LYS A 73 -44.44 -7.93 -3.59
CA LYS A 73 -45.49 -8.21 -4.57
C LYS A 73 -46.71 -8.87 -3.93
N ASP A 74 -46.51 -9.90 -3.12
CA ASP A 74 -47.61 -10.62 -2.47
C ASP A 74 -48.25 -9.77 -1.36
N LEU A 75 -47.47 -8.96 -0.66
CA LEU A 75 -47.97 -7.99 0.32
C LEU A 75 -48.88 -6.95 -0.34
N ALA A 76 -48.46 -6.39 -1.48
CA ALA A 76 -49.27 -5.46 -2.28
C ALA A 76 -50.53 -6.10 -2.86
N ALA A 77 -50.50 -7.41 -3.14
CA ALA A 77 -51.66 -8.19 -3.57
C ALA A 77 -52.63 -8.55 -2.42
N GLY A 78 -52.34 -8.14 -1.18
CA GLY A 78 -53.18 -8.40 -0.01
C GLY A 78 -53.10 -9.83 0.51
N VAL A 79 -52.05 -10.57 0.17
CA VAL A 79 -51.82 -11.92 0.72
C VAL A 79 -51.56 -11.80 2.22
N ALA A 80 -52.23 -12.63 3.02
CA ALA A 80 -52.02 -12.65 4.47
C ALA A 80 -50.62 -13.21 4.79
N ILE A 81 -49.70 -12.32 5.20
CA ILE A 81 -48.32 -12.66 5.53
C ILE A 81 -48.04 -12.38 7.01
N GLY A 82 -47.40 -13.34 7.68
CA GLY A 82 -46.80 -13.17 9.00
C GLY A 82 -45.27 -13.10 8.89
N VAL A 83 -44.63 -12.24 9.69
CA VAL A 83 -43.17 -12.05 9.67
C VAL A 83 -42.54 -12.60 10.95
N LEU A 84 -41.61 -13.53 10.81
CA LEU A 84 -40.74 -14.07 11.84
C LEU A 84 -39.48 -13.19 11.96
N VAL A 85 -39.35 -12.44 13.04
CA VAL A 85 -38.24 -11.48 13.23
C VAL A 85 -37.10 -12.14 14.00
N ALA A 86 -35.90 -12.12 13.42
CA ALA A 86 -34.70 -12.67 14.03
C ALA A 86 -34.27 -11.90 15.29
N PRO A 87 -33.65 -12.55 16.30
CA PRO A 87 -33.21 -11.89 17.53
C PRO A 87 -32.26 -10.71 17.27
N ALA A 88 -31.40 -10.84 16.25
CA ALA A 88 -30.46 -9.82 15.80
C ALA A 88 -31.09 -8.48 15.38
N ALA A 89 -32.41 -8.44 15.14
CA ALA A 89 -33.13 -7.21 14.83
C ALA A 89 -33.06 -6.18 15.96
N ALA A 90 -32.92 -6.63 17.23
CA ALA A 90 -32.76 -5.71 18.36
C ALA A 90 -31.47 -4.91 18.32
N VAL A 91 -30.40 -5.48 17.75
CA VAL A 91 -29.15 -4.73 17.50
C VAL A 91 -29.29 -3.90 16.24
N ASN A 92 -29.80 -4.47 15.15
CA ASN A 92 -29.86 -3.78 13.86
C ASN A 92 -30.72 -2.52 13.88
N TYR A 93 -31.81 -2.52 14.64
CA TYR A 93 -32.76 -1.42 14.73
C TYR A 93 -32.75 -0.74 16.10
N HIS A 94 -31.66 -0.85 16.87
CA HIS A 94 -31.55 -0.17 18.16
C HIS A 94 -31.56 1.36 18.00
N PRO A 95 -32.27 2.14 18.86
CA PRO A 95 -33.16 1.70 19.95
C PRO A 95 -34.62 1.44 19.50
N TRP A 96 -34.95 1.64 18.23
CA TRP A 96 -36.30 1.60 17.66
C TRP A 96 -36.83 0.20 17.29
N PHE A 97 -36.36 -0.86 17.96
CA PHE A 97 -36.77 -2.23 17.65
C PHE A 97 -38.29 -2.46 17.85
N PRO A 98 -38.95 -1.98 18.92
CA PRO A 98 -40.42 -2.07 19.04
C PRO A 98 -41.18 -1.34 17.92
N GLN A 99 -40.62 -0.23 17.42
CA GLN A 99 -41.20 0.57 16.34
C GLN A 99 -41.10 -0.13 14.99
N LEU A 100 -40.06 -0.94 14.76
CA LEU A 100 -39.98 -1.81 13.58
C LEU A 100 -41.20 -2.72 13.46
N LEU A 101 -41.71 -3.27 14.57
CA LEU A 101 -42.89 -4.14 14.54
C LEU A 101 -44.14 -3.37 14.08
N THR A 102 -44.24 -2.10 14.46
CA THR A 102 -45.29 -1.19 13.98
C THR A 102 -45.11 -0.85 12.50
N ALA A 103 -43.88 -0.63 12.06
CA ALA A 103 -43.57 -0.38 10.65
C ALA A 103 -44.02 -1.56 9.77
N LEU A 104 -43.69 -2.80 10.16
CA LEU A 104 -44.12 -4.01 9.45
C LEU A 104 -45.64 -4.08 9.32
N ARG A 105 -46.39 -3.80 10.40
CA ARG A 105 -47.86 -3.76 10.36
C ARG A 105 -48.38 -2.66 9.43
N ARG A 106 -47.76 -1.47 9.43
CA ARG A 106 -48.10 -0.39 8.49
C ARG A 106 -47.85 -0.75 7.03
N LEU A 107 -46.85 -1.59 6.75
CA LEU A 107 -46.59 -2.11 5.40
C LEU A 107 -47.66 -3.12 4.93
N GLY A 108 -48.53 -3.60 5.82
CA GLY A 108 -49.58 -4.57 5.52
C GLY A 108 -49.31 -5.97 6.06
N VAL A 109 -48.24 -6.17 6.84
CA VAL A 109 -47.98 -7.45 7.52
C VAL A 109 -49.06 -7.68 8.58
N ARG A 110 -49.67 -8.87 8.56
CA ARG A 110 -50.81 -9.17 9.43
C ARG A 110 -50.39 -9.53 10.85
N TYR A 111 -49.30 -10.28 10.99
CA TYR A 111 -48.77 -10.72 12.27
C TYR A 111 -47.24 -10.67 12.29
N VAL A 112 -46.68 -10.39 13.46
CA VAL A 112 -45.23 -10.31 13.69
C VAL A 112 -44.88 -11.23 14.86
N PHE A 113 -43.92 -12.12 14.65
CA PHE A 113 -43.58 -13.22 15.55
C PHE A 113 -42.10 -13.18 15.94
N ASP A 114 -41.79 -13.60 17.17
CA ASP A 114 -40.42 -13.63 17.71
C ASP A 114 -39.74 -14.97 17.42
N VAL A 115 -38.64 -14.96 16.66
CA VAL A 115 -37.83 -16.17 16.39
C VAL A 115 -37.09 -16.64 17.64
N SER A 116 -36.86 -15.76 18.62
CA SER A 116 -36.23 -16.12 19.90
C SER A 116 -37.03 -17.23 20.61
N PHE A 117 -38.35 -17.21 20.48
CA PHE A 117 -39.20 -18.28 20.99
C PHE A 117 -38.92 -19.63 20.31
N GLY A 118 -38.75 -19.61 18.99
CA GLY A 118 -38.30 -20.77 18.22
C GLY A 118 -36.95 -21.31 18.69
N ALA A 119 -36.03 -20.44 19.12
CA ALA A 119 -34.74 -20.86 19.63
C ALA A 119 -34.84 -21.59 20.99
N GLU A 120 -35.83 -21.27 21.84
CA GLU A 120 -36.12 -22.08 23.03
C GLU A 120 -36.63 -23.48 22.66
N ILE A 121 -37.52 -23.57 21.66
CA ILE A 121 -38.01 -24.83 21.10
C ILE A 121 -36.84 -25.67 20.57
N THR A 122 -35.99 -25.08 19.70
CA THR A 122 -34.83 -25.78 19.14
C THR A 122 -33.90 -26.30 20.23
N THR A 123 -33.61 -25.49 21.24
CA THR A 123 -32.71 -25.88 22.34
C THR A 123 -33.31 -27.02 23.18
N TYR A 124 -34.61 -26.99 23.44
CA TYR A 124 -35.32 -28.08 24.09
C TYR A 124 -35.26 -29.37 23.26
N LEU A 125 -35.45 -29.29 21.95
CA LEU A 125 -35.34 -30.44 21.04
C LEU A 125 -33.92 -31.01 20.98
N TYR A 126 -32.88 -30.16 21.00
CA TYR A 126 -31.49 -30.62 21.14
C TYR A 126 -31.28 -31.38 22.45
N LYS A 127 -31.75 -30.85 23.58
CA LYS A 127 -31.69 -31.54 24.87
C LYS A 127 -32.36 -32.91 24.78
N LYS A 128 -33.56 -32.97 24.19
CA LYS A 128 -34.32 -34.23 24.05
C LYS A 128 -33.59 -35.25 23.18
N ALA A 129 -33.00 -34.81 22.06
CA ALA A 129 -32.18 -35.66 21.20
C ALA A 129 -30.95 -36.22 21.95
N LEU A 130 -30.28 -35.38 22.74
CA LEU A 130 -29.16 -35.80 23.59
C LEU A 130 -29.58 -36.81 24.66
N ASP A 131 -30.69 -36.55 25.36
CA ASP A 131 -31.26 -37.47 26.36
C ASP A 131 -31.69 -38.82 25.73
N ALA A 132 -32.12 -38.81 24.46
CA ALA A 132 -32.47 -39.99 23.69
C ALA A 132 -31.26 -40.79 23.16
N GLY A 133 -30.02 -40.36 23.46
CA GLY A 133 -28.80 -41.07 23.06
C GLY A 133 -28.46 -40.91 21.59
N ILE A 134 -28.75 -39.74 21.00
CA ILE A 134 -28.31 -39.42 19.64
C ILE A 134 -26.80 -39.55 19.47
N LYS A 135 -26.38 -39.87 18.23
CA LYS A 135 -24.97 -39.95 17.85
C LYS A 135 -24.26 -38.61 18.13
N THR A 136 -23.18 -38.66 18.89
CA THR A 136 -22.30 -37.52 19.17
C THR A 136 -21.07 -37.53 18.26
N PRO A 137 -20.47 -36.36 17.96
CA PRO A 137 -20.88 -35.02 18.38
C PRO A 137 -22.11 -34.55 17.61
N VAL A 138 -22.97 -33.75 18.25
CA VAL A 138 -24.09 -33.09 17.58
C VAL A 138 -23.65 -31.72 17.08
N ILE A 139 -23.57 -31.52 15.78
CA ILE A 139 -23.26 -30.20 15.21
C ILE A 139 -24.56 -29.38 15.23
N ALA A 140 -24.58 -28.26 15.94
CA ALA A 140 -25.72 -27.36 15.92
C ALA A 140 -25.83 -26.66 14.55
N GLN A 141 -27.06 -26.43 14.09
CA GLN A 141 -27.33 -25.83 12.78
C GLN A 141 -28.30 -24.65 12.81
N PRO A 142 -28.07 -23.63 13.66
CA PRO A 142 -28.71 -22.34 13.45
C PRO A 142 -28.18 -21.66 12.18
N CYS A 143 -26.98 -22.02 11.69
CA CYS A 143 -26.27 -21.39 10.58
C CYS A 143 -26.41 -22.17 9.25
N PRO A 144 -27.18 -21.67 8.26
CA PRO A 144 -27.37 -22.37 6.99
C PRO A 144 -26.13 -22.45 6.11
N ALA A 145 -25.16 -21.53 6.28
CA ALA A 145 -23.90 -21.57 5.53
C ALA A 145 -23.06 -22.79 5.90
N VAL A 146 -23.00 -23.13 7.19
CA VAL A 146 -22.31 -24.33 7.70
C VAL A 146 -23.01 -25.60 7.21
N VAL A 147 -24.34 -25.64 7.24
CA VAL A 147 -25.14 -26.75 6.69
C VAL A 147 -24.87 -26.93 5.20
N SER A 148 -24.93 -25.84 4.42
CA SER A 148 -24.67 -25.88 2.98
C SER A 148 -23.26 -26.38 2.68
N TYR A 149 -22.27 -25.99 3.49
CA TYR A 149 -20.91 -26.47 3.38
C TYR A 149 -20.80 -27.98 3.64
N ILE A 150 -21.44 -28.47 4.71
CA ILE A 150 -21.45 -29.91 5.05
C ILE A 150 -22.17 -30.72 3.97
N GLU A 151 -23.36 -30.31 3.54
CA GLU A 151 -24.14 -31.01 2.50
C GLU A 151 -23.43 -31.05 1.14
N THR A 152 -22.57 -30.06 0.84
CA THR A 152 -21.91 -29.95 -0.48
C THR A 152 -20.47 -30.50 -0.48
N TYR A 153 -19.71 -30.28 0.60
CA TYR A 153 -18.26 -30.53 0.64
C TYR A 153 -17.82 -31.60 1.66
N HIS A 154 -18.61 -31.87 2.71
CA HIS A 154 -18.28 -32.85 3.76
C HIS A 154 -19.49 -33.70 4.13
N THR A 155 -20.01 -34.45 3.16
CA THR A 155 -21.25 -35.22 3.33
C THR A 155 -21.13 -36.33 4.38
N ASP A 156 -19.91 -36.71 4.75
CA ASP A 156 -19.60 -37.60 5.85
C ASP A 156 -19.96 -37.02 7.23
N LEU A 157 -20.06 -35.69 7.35
CA LEU A 157 -20.52 -35.00 8.56
C LEU A 157 -22.05 -34.82 8.62
N VAL A 158 -22.79 -35.10 7.54
CA VAL A 158 -24.26 -34.99 7.51
C VAL A 158 -24.94 -35.79 8.64
N PRO A 159 -24.52 -37.02 8.99
CA PRO A 159 -25.13 -37.78 10.09
C PRO A 159 -24.94 -37.16 11.49
N TYR A 160 -24.05 -36.17 11.63
CA TYR A 160 -23.74 -35.49 12.88
C TYR A 160 -24.43 -34.12 12.99
N LEU A 161 -25.03 -33.63 11.91
CA LEU A 161 -25.96 -32.50 11.98
C LEU A 161 -27.14 -32.88 12.87
N ALA A 162 -27.49 -32.02 13.83
CA ALA A 162 -28.61 -32.31 14.71
C ALA A 162 -29.91 -32.49 13.91
N PRO A 163 -30.79 -33.39 14.37
CA PRO A 163 -31.93 -33.90 13.60
C PRO A 163 -33.13 -32.98 13.71
N THR A 164 -32.94 -31.70 14.04
CA THR A 164 -34.02 -30.72 14.25
C THR A 164 -33.82 -29.53 13.33
N HIS A 165 -34.86 -28.73 13.11
CA HIS A 165 -34.71 -27.54 12.28
C HIS A 165 -34.00 -26.39 13.01
N SER A 166 -33.81 -25.28 12.30
CA SER A 166 -33.28 -24.06 12.89
C SER A 166 -34.39 -23.29 13.63
N PRO A 167 -34.04 -22.35 14.54
CA PRO A 167 -35.02 -21.57 15.31
C PRO A 167 -36.15 -20.96 14.50
N SER A 168 -35.84 -20.43 13.31
CA SER A 168 -36.84 -19.86 12.41
C SER A 168 -37.86 -20.88 11.93
N LEU A 169 -37.39 -22.08 11.55
CA LEU A 169 -38.26 -23.15 11.06
C LEU A 169 -39.04 -23.80 12.20
N ASP A 170 -38.44 -24.02 13.36
CA ASP A 170 -39.13 -24.59 14.52
C ASP A 170 -40.26 -23.66 15.01
N ALA A 171 -40.02 -22.34 15.03
CA ALA A 171 -41.08 -21.35 15.27
C ALA A 171 -42.19 -21.44 14.21
N ALA A 172 -41.83 -21.53 12.94
CA ALA A 172 -42.78 -21.59 11.84
C ALA A 172 -43.63 -22.87 11.87
N ILE A 173 -43.03 -24.03 12.15
CA ILE A 173 -43.73 -25.31 12.31
C ILE A 173 -44.70 -25.24 13.49
N TRP A 174 -44.27 -24.65 14.61
CA TRP A 174 -45.13 -24.43 15.76
C TRP A 174 -46.34 -23.55 15.42
N LEU A 175 -46.13 -22.43 14.72
CA LEU A 175 -47.21 -21.55 14.26
C LEU A 175 -48.19 -22.31 13.36
N LYS A 176 -47.70 -23.08 12.39
CA LYS A 176 -48.54 -23.85 11.45
C LYS A 176 -49.38 -24.94 12.11
N ASN A 177 -48.99 -25.40 13.30
CA ASN A 177 -49.78 -26.35 14.08
C ASN A 177 -51.01 -25.69 14.73
N GLN A 178 -50.99 -24.36 14.90
CA GLN A 178 -52.12 -23.61 15.45
C GLN A 178 -53.17 -23.34 14.35
N GLN A 179 -54.44 -23.45 14.72
CA GLN A 179 -55.56 -23.31 13.79
C GLN A 179 -55.59 -21.90 13.15
N GLU A 180 -55.20 -20.87 13.89
CA GLU A 180 -55.20 -19.48 13.42
C GLU A 180 -54.16 -19.22 12.31
N PHE A 181 -52.96 -19.80 12.41
CA PHE A 181 -51.84 -19.46 11.53
C PHE A 181 -51.55 -20.51 10.45
N ARG A 182 -52.34 -21.59 10.38
CA ARG A 182 -52.12 -22.72 9.45
C ARG A 182 -51.99 -22.28 7.99
N GLU A 183 -52.86 -21.41 7.51
CA GLU A 183 -52.89 -20.94 6.12
C GLU A 183 -52.07 -19.66 5.88
N LEU A 184 -51.44 -19.11 6.92
CA LEU A 184 -50.68 -17.85 6.83
C LEU A 184 -49.37 -18.05 6.06
N LYS A 185 -49.08 -17.23 5.05
CA LYS A 185 -47.72 -17.26 4.46
C LYS A 185 -46.72 -16.66 5.46
N LEU A 186 -45.56 -17.28 5.62
CA LEU A 186 -44.56 -16.82 6.58
C LEU A 186 -43.34 -16.25 5.85
N ALA A 187 -42.90 -15.08 6.26
CA ALA A 187 -41.64 -14.47 5.85
C ALA A 187 -40.69 -14.46 7.06
N PHE A 188 -39.39 -14.62 6.82
CA PHE A 188 -38.37 -14.42 7.83
C PHE A 188 -37.67 -13.08 7.58
N LEU A 189 -37.47 -12.29 8.64
CA LEU A 189 -36.72 -11.04 8.60
C LEU A 189 -35.43 -11.20 9.41
N GLY A 190 -34.26 -11.16 8.77
CA GLY A 190 -33.00 -11.42 9.45
C GLY A 190 -31.72 -10.94 8.75
N PRO A 191 -30.55 -11.21 9.34
CA PRO A 191 -29.26 -10.69 8.86
C PRO A 191 -28.55 -11.61 7.85
N CYS A 192 -29.15 -12.75 7.47
CA CYS A 192 -28.46 -13.83 6.77
C CYS A 192 -29.04 -14.10 5.37
N LEU A 193 -28.17 -14.08 4.37
CA LEU A 193 -28.51 -14.42 2.98
C LEU A 193 -28.68 -15.94 2.79
N ALA A 194 -27.86 -16.75 3.46
CA ALA A 194 -27.93 -18.21 3.36
C ALA A 194 -29.26 -18.80 3.86
N LYS A 195 -30.04 -18.07 4.67
CA LYS A 195 -31.39 -18.48 5.12
C LYS A 195 -32.35 -18.70 3.96
N ARG A 196 -32.20 -17.96 2.87
CA ARG A 196 -32.91 -18.20 1.60
C ARG A 196 -32.80 -19.66 1.17
N ARG A 197 -31.59 -20.22 1.18
CA ARG A 197 -31.37 -21.61 0.75
C ARG A 197 -31.94 -22.63 1.70
N GLU A 198 -31.98 -22.32 3.00
CA GLU A 198 -32.65 -23.17 3.97
C GLU A 198 -34.16 -23.24 3.70
N PHE A 199 -34.82 -22.12 3.47
CA PHE A 199 -36.28 -22.08 3.30
C PHE A 199 -36.75 -22.64 1.97
N HIS A 200 -35.94 -22.50 0.92
CA HIS A 200 -36.20 -23.11 -0.39
C HIS A 200 -35.69 -24.56 -0.49
N ASP A 201 -35.14 -25.13 0.58
CA ASP A 201 -34.75 -26.54 0.59
C ASP A 201 -36.01 -27.43 0.67
N PRO A 202 -36.18 -28.41 -0.24
CA PRO A 202 -37.34 -29.30 -0.25
C PRO A 202 -37.58 -30.05 1.06
N ASN A 203 -36.54 -30.33 1.85
CA ASN A 203 -36.64 -31.02 3.14
C ASN A 203 -37.29 -30.16 4.24
N THR A 204 -37.49 -28.87 4.00
CA THR A 204 -38.17 -27.96 4.94
C THR A 204 -39.65 -27.78 4.61
N GLY A 205 -40.13 -28.36 3.51
CA GLY A 205 -41.52 -28.30 3.10
C GLY A 205 -42.02 -26.91 2.72
N GLY A 206 -41.12 -25.93 2.51
CA GLY A 206 -41.49 -24.56 2.17
C GLY A 206 -42.33 -23.86 3.23
N VAL A 207 -42.13 -24.23 4.51
CA VAL A 207 -42.92 -23.70 5.65
C VAL A 207 -42.75 -22.18 5.78
N ILE A 208 -41.56 -21.66 5.46
CA ILE A 208 -41.27 -20.23 5.30
C ILE A 208 -41.15 -19.96 3.81
N ALA A 209 -41.90 -18.97 3.31
CA ALA A 209 -42.01 -18.66 1.89
C ALA A 209 -40.99 -17.61 1.42
N TYR A 210 -40.54 -16.71 2.31
CA TYR A 210 -39.67 -15.60 1.95
C TYR A 210 -38.54 -15.42 2.95
N ASN A 211 -37.31 -15.25 2.45
CA ASN A 211 -36.21 -14.69 3.22
C ASN A 211 -36.09 -13.19 2.91
N VAL A 212 -36.35 -12.33 3.88
CA VAL A 212 -36.16 -10.88 3.77
C VAL A 212 -34.99 -10.47 4.65
N THR A 213 -34.04 -9.72 4.09
CA THR A 213 -32.89 -9.24 4.86
C THR A 213 -33.16 -7.88 5.53
N PHE A 214 -32.45 -7.60 6.62
CA PHE A 214 -32.49 -6.28 7.24
C PHE A 214 -32.09 -5.18 6.24
N LYS A 215 -31.04 -5.41 5.45
CA LYS A 215 -30.60 -4.46 4.42
C LYS A 215 -31.72 -4.10 3.44
N SER A 216 -32.37 -5.09 2.81
CA SER A 216 -33.45 -4.84 1.86
C SER A 216 -34.64 -4.11 2.48
N LEU A 217 -35.03 -4.48 3.71
CA LEU A 217 -36.11 -3.81 4.40
C LEU A 217 -35.75 -2.35 4.76
N THR A 218 -34.55 -2.12 5.29
CA THR A 218 -34.08 -0.77 5.65
C THR A 218 -34.06 0.14 4.43
N ASP A 219 -33.47 -0.33 3.32
CA ASP A 219 -33.42 0.43 2.05
C ASP A 219 -34.83 0.79 1.57
N TYR A 220 -35.78 -0.13 1.72
CA TYR A 220 -37.18 0.12 1.36
C TYR A 220 -37.87 1.12 2.31
N LEU A 221 -37.67 1.01 3.62
CA LEU A 221 -38.23 1.96 4.59
C LEU A 221 -37.73 3.38 4.32
N GLU A 222 -36.44 3.52 4.02
CA GLU A 222 -35.82 4.79 3.63
C GLU A 222 -36.44 5.34 2.33
N GLN A 223 -36.59 4.51 1.30
CA GLN A 223 -37.24 4.91 0.03
C GLN A 223 -38.70 5.34 0.21
N GLN A 224 -39.42 4.74 1.16
CA GLN A 224 -40.80 5.13 1.50
C GLN A 224 -40.87 6.33 2.47
N GLY A 225 -39.74 6.84 2.94
CA GLY A 225 -39.69 7.92 3.93
C GLY A 225 -40.27 7.53 5.29
N ILE A 226 -40.28 6.24 5.65
CA ILE A 226 -40.80 5.77 6.93
C ILE A 226 -39.72 5.90 8.00
N GLN A 227 -39.87 6.89 8.86
CA GLN A 227 -38.97 7.11 10.00
C GLN A 227 -39.46 6.31 11.22
N LEU A 228 -38.68 5.30 11.64
CA LEU A 228 -39.05 4.40 12.75
C LEU A 228 -39.25 5.15 14.06
N GLU A 229 -38.48 6.21 14.32
CA GLU A 229 -38.56 7.03 15.52
C GLU A 229 -39.93 7.70 15.75
N GLN A 230 -40.71 7.91 14.68
CA GLN A 230 -42.03 8.56 14.73
C GLN A 230 -43.18 7.58 14.91
N LEU A 231 -42.88 6.28 14.99
CA LEU A 231 -43.89 5.23 15.16
C LEU A 231 -44.07 4.92 16.63
N GLU A 232 -45.32 4.60 17.00
CA GLU A 232 -45.60 4.04 18.33
C GLU A 232 -44.97 2.65 18.46
N PRO A 233 -44.40 2.31 19.62
CA PRO A 233 -43.86 0.97 19.85
C PRO A 233 -45.00 -0.07 19.88
N SER A 234 -44.73 -1.27 19.39
CA SER A 234 -45.65 -2.42 19.53
C SER A 234 -44.92 -3.68 19.96
N SER A 235 -45.68 -4.71 20.33
CA SER A 235 -45.16 -6.02 20.75
C SER A 235 -45.35 -7.09 19.69
N PHE A 236 -44.78 -8.27 19.92
CA PHE A 236 -45.05 -9.46 19.12
C PHE A 236 -46.46 -10.00 19.36
N ASP A 237 -46.97 -10.75 18.38
CA ASP A 237 -48.27 -11.43 18.45
C ASP A 237 -48.16 -12.82 19.11
N THR A 238 -46.95 -13.22 19.50
CA THR A 238 -46.64 -14.46 20.24
C THR A 238 -45.88 -14.15 21.53
N PRO A 239 -45.86 -15.06 22.51
CA PRO A 239 -44.99 -14.94 23.68
C PRO A 239 -43.52 -14.71 23.28
N GLU A 240 -42.87 -13.80 23.99
CA GLU A 240 -41.43 -13.54 23.87
C GLU A 240 -40.63 -14.62 24.61
N ALA A 241 -39.41 -14.90 24.16
CA ALA A 241 -38.51 -15.81 24.88
C ALA A 241 -37.92 -15.17 26.13
N GLU A 242 -37.58 -15.98 27.14
CA GLU A 242 -36.90 -15.49 28.34
C GLU A 242 -35.41 -15.29 28.06
N ARG A 243 -34.72 -16.36 27.63
CA ARG A 243 -33.24 -16.37 27.52
C ARG A 243 -32.74 -16.42 26.10
N ALA A 244 -33.51 -17.03 25.20
CA ALA A 244 -33.10 -17.17 23.81
C ALA A 244 -33.18 -15.87 23.00
N VAL A 245 -33.50 -14.72 23.61
CA VAL A 245 -33.34 -13.41 22.97
C VAL A 245 -31.87 -13.08 22.66
N GLY A 246 -30.92 -13.67 23.40
CA GLY A 246 -29.48 -13.58 23.13
C GLY A 246 -28.95 -14.64 22.15
N TYR A 247 -29.81 -15.45 21.51
CA TYR A 247 -29.38 -16.60 20.70
C TYR A 247 -28.56 -16.21 19.45
N SER A 248 -28.65 -14.95 19.01
CA SER A 248 -27.85 -14.43 17.91
C SER A 248 -26.39 -14.12 18.30
N GLN A 249 -26.07 -14.07 19.59
CA GLN A 249 -24.72 -13.84 20.09
C GLN A 249 -23.87 -15.11 20.13
N PRO A 250 -22.54 -14.97 20.04
CA PRO A 250 -21.57 -15.98 20.45
C PRO A 250 -21.93 -16.72 21.75
N GLY A 251 -22.21 -18.02 21.64
CA GLY A 251 -22.57 -18.85 22.79
C GLY A 251 -23.97 -18.66 23.36
N GLY A 252 -24.87 -17.98 22.64
CA GLY A 252 -26.28 -17.81 23.03
C GLY A 252 -27.04 -19.14 23.15
N LEU A 253 -26.75 -20.13 22.30
CA LEU A 253 -27.28 -21.49 22.43
C LEU A 253 -26.84 -22.12 23.75
N THR A 254 -25.54 -22.07 24.02
CA THR A 254 -24.96 -22.60 25.26
C THR A 254 -25.59 -21.96 26.51
N ASP A 255 -25.87 -20.66 26.49
CA ASP A 255 -26.52 -19.97 27.61
C ASP A 255 -27.98 -20.40 27.78
N THR A 256 -28.68 -20.62 26.66
CA THR A 256 -30.08 -21.09 26.66
C THR A 256 -30.23 -22.47 27.29
N PHE A 257 -29.24 -23.37 27.16
CA PHE A 257 -29.25 -24.68 27.84
C PHE A 257 -29.37 -24.58 29.37
N LYS A 258 -28.89 -23.48 29.98
CA LYS A 258 -29.02 -23.26 31.43
C LYS A 258 -30.48 -23.16 31.88
N ARG A 259 -31.39 -22.71 30.99
CA ARG A 259 -32.85 -22.68 31.22
C ARG A 259 -33.39 -24.06 31.56
N PHE A 260 -32.85 -25.10 30.91
CA PHE A 260 -33.30 -26.48 31.05
C PHE A 260 -32.48 -27.28 32.07
N GLY A 261 -31.69 -26.61 32.92
CA GLY A 261 -30.91 -27.24 33.99
C GLY A 261 -29.72 -28.08 33.50
N MET A 262 -29.33 -27.96 32.23
CA MET A 262 -28.17 -28.69 31.70
C MET A 262 -26.85 -28.07 32.16
N LYS A 263 -25.96 -28.90 32.70
CA LYS A 263 -24.59 -28.48 33.05
C LYS A 263 -23.73 -28.49 31.80
N VAL A 264 -23.35 -27.30 31.34
CA VAL A 264 -22.50 -27.15 30.16
C VAL A 264 -21.04 -27.00 30.58
N ARG A 265 -20.19 -27.97 30.23
CA ARG A 265 -18.72 -27.83 30.30
C ARG A 265 -18.19 -27.36 28.96
N LYS A 266 -17.20 -26.47 28.95
CA LYS A 266 -16.61 -25.90 27.73
C LYS A 266 -16.10 -26.97 26.75
N ALA A 267 -15.54 -28.07 27.25
CA ALA A 267 -15.04 -29.17 26.42
C ALA A 267 -16.16 -30.01 25.77
N ASP A 268 -17.32 -30.10 26.41
CA ASP A 268 -18.47 -30.85 25.87
C ASP A 268 -19.28 -30.01 24.88
N PHE A 269 -19.22 -28.68 25.03
CA PHE A 269 -19.92 -27.69 24.21
C PHE A 269 -18.93 -26.63 23.70
N PRO A 270 -18.00 -27.00 22.80
CA PRO A 270 -17.12 -26.03 22.17
C PRO A 270 -17.93 -25.01 21.37
N ARG A 271 -17.48 -23.75 21.46
CA ARG A 271 -18.01 -22.63 20.68
C ARG A 271 -17.00 -22.30 19.58
N VAL A 272 -17.46 -22.30 18.33
CA VAL A 272 -16.61 -22.14 17.15
C VAL A 272 -17.24 -21.14 16.21
N GLU A 273 -16.51 -20.07 15.93
CA GLU A 273 -17.06 -18.89 15.25
C GLU A 273 -16.10 -18.36 14.20
N GLY A 274 -16.65 -17.86 13.10
CA GLY A 274 -15.88 -17.27 12.02
C GLY A 274 -15.51 -18.26 10.92
N PRO A 275 -15.45 -17.79 9.66
CA PRO A 275 -15.28 -18.68 8.50
C PRO A 275 -13.91 -19.36 8.48
N ARG A 276 -12.84 -18.67 8.90
CA ARG A 276 -11.47 -19.22 8.89
C ARG A 276 -11.32 -20.37 9.88
N GLU A 277 -11.78 -20.19 11.12
CA GLU A 277 -11.69 -21.23 12.15
C GLU A 277 -12.56 -22.43 11.81
N ILE A 278 -13.80 -22.20 11.34
CA ILE A 278 -14.74 -23.27 11.05
C ILE A 278 -14.28 -24.15 9.89
N TYR A 279 -14.06 -23.55 8.71
CA TYR A 279 -13.89 -24.33 7.48
C TYR A 279 -12.45 -24.78 7.28
N GLY A 280 -11.48 -23.97 7.74
CA GLY A 280 -10.05 -24.24 7.57
C GLY A 280 -9.47 -25.19 8.62
N LYS A 281 -10.06 -25.25 9.81
CA LYS A 281 -9.45 -25.91 10.97
C LYS A 281 -10.40 -26.84 11.73
N TYR A 282 -11.47 -26.29 12.30
CA TYR A 282 -12.29 -27.03 13.26
C TYR A 282 -13.07 -28.20 12.64
N LEU A 283 -13.74 -28.02 11.50
CA LEU A 283 -14.46 -29.13 10.87
C LEU A 283 -13.54 -30.29 10.41
N PRO A 284 -12.35 -30.01 9.81
CA PRO A 284 -11.33 -31.04 9.62
C PRO A 284 -10.89 -31.76 10.90
N GLU A 285 -10.59 -31.02 11.97
CA GLU A 285 -10.19 -31.60 13.28
C GLU A 285 -11.32 -32.46 13.86
N LEU A 286 -12.56 -31.99 13.81
CA LEU A 286 -13.73 -32.71 14.31
C LEU A 286 -13.91 -34.06 13.61
N LYS A 287 -13.62 -34.15 12.30
CA LYS A 287 -13.67 -35.43 11.57
C LYS A 287 -12.66 -36.43 12.11
N GLU A 288 -11.49 -35.97 12.53
CA GLU A 288 -10.46 -36.82 13.12
C GLU A 288 -10.81 -37.22 14.56
N ASP A 289 -11.34 -36.29 15.35
CA ASP A 289 -11.86 -36.56 16.70
C ASP A 289 -12.97 -37.62 16.67
N ILE A 290 -13.86 -37.54 15.68
CA ILE A 290 -14.90 -38.53 15.41
C ILE A 290 -14.32 -39.92 15.16
N ARG A 291 -13.24 -40.02 14.37
CA ARG A 291 -12.56 -41.29 14.11
C ARG A 291 -11.88 -41.84 15.36
N CYS A 292 -11.29 -40.96 16.17
CA CYS A 292 -10.61 -41.29 17.42
C CYS A 292 -11.56 -41.56 18.60
N GLY A 293 -12.87 -41.32 18.44
CA GLY A 293 -13.87 -41.51 19.49
C GLY A 293 -13.81 -40.51 20.65
N ARG A 294 -13.00 -39.45 20.55
CA ARG A 294 -12.86 -38.39 21.56
C ARG A 294 -13.57 -37.13 21.07
N VAL A 295 -14.89 -37.12 21.19
CA VAL A 295 -15.74 -36.08 20.59
C VAL A 295 -16.44 -35.22 21.64
N PRO A 296 -16.72 -33.95 21.35
CA PRO A 296 -17.62 -33.16 22.16
C PRO A 296 -19.04 -33.74 22.13
N VAL A 297 -19.90 -33.29 23.03
CA VAL A 297 -21.32 -33.68 23.05
C VAL A 297 -22.07 -32.92 21.96
N LEU A 298 -21.90 -31.61 21.92
CA LEU A 298 -22.54 -30.73 20.94
C LEU A 298 -21.59 -29.60 20.53
N VAL A 299 -21.58 -29.23 19.26
CA VAL A 299 -20.77 -28.10 18.76
C VAL A 299 -21.68 -26.91 18.51
N ASP A 300 -21.42 -25.80 19.21
CA ASP A 300 -22.08 -24.51 18.99
C ASP A 300 -21.29 -23.75 17.91
N ILE A 301 -21.80 -23.74 16.67
CA ILE A 301 -21.04 -23.31 15.49
C ILE A 301 -21.77 -22.23 14.68
N LEU A 302 -21.08 -21.10 14.44
CA LEU A 302 -21.63 -19.96 13.71
C LEU A 302 -20.63 -19.38 12.69
N ASN A 303 -21.03 -19.29 11.43
CA ASN A 303 -20.17 -18.78 10.36
C ASN A 303 -19.60 -17.38 10.65
N CYS A 304 -20.37 -16.48 11.26
CA CYS A 304 -19.99 -15.08 11.44
C CYS A 304 -19.25 -14.88 12.77
N THR A 305 -18.14 -14.12 12.75
CA THR A 305 -17.23 -13.91 13.90
C THR A 305 -17.88 -13.23 15.11
N HIS A 306 -18.95 -12.47 14.92
CA HIS A 306 -19.71 -11.80 15.99
C HIS A 306 -21.14 -12.34 16.10
N GLY A 307 -21.31 -13.64 15.81
CA GLY A 307 -22.61 -14.27 15.69
C GLY A 307 -23.46 -13.65 14.59
N CYS A 308 -24.78 -13.86 14.65
CA CYS A 308 -25.70 -13.33 13.64
C CYS A 308 -25.85 -11.80 13.70
N ASN A 309 -25.45 -11.17 14.82
CA ASN A 309 -25.49 -9.71 14.98
C ASN A 309 -24.52 -9.00 14.02
N GLY A 310 -23.38 -9.62 13.70
CA GLY A 310 -22.45 -9.15 12.66
C GLY A 310 -22.67 -9.84 11.32
N GLY A 311 -23.91 -10.18 10.94
CA GLY A 311 -24.22 -10.89 9.70
C GLY A 311 -23.93 -10.08 8.43
N PRO A 312 -23.93 -10.72 7.24
CA PRO A 312 -23.58 -10.04 5.98
C PRO A 312 -24.65 -9.06 5.47
N ALA A 313 -25.87 -9.09 6.01
CA ALA A 313 -26.99 -8.24 5.57
C ALA A 313 -27.53 -7.34 6.69
N VAL A 314 -26.66 -6.89 7.59
CA VAL A 314 -26.96 -5.87 8.60
C VAL A 314 -26.73 -4.46 8.05
N SER A 315 -27.35 -3.46 8.68
CA SER A 315 -27.27 -2.05 8.27
C SER A 315 -26.56 -1.15 9.29
N HIS A 316 -26.27 -1.66 10.48
CA HIS A 316 -25.61 -0.88 11.54
C HIS A 316 -24.08 -0.95 11.45
N THR A 317 -23.41 -0.01 12.12
CA THR A 317 -21.94 0.08 12.24
C THR A 317 -21.45 -0.17 13.68
N PHE A 318 -22.32 -0.64 14.57
CA PHE A 318 -21.95 -0.93 15.97
C PHE A 318 -20.73 -1.85 16.09
N SER A 319 -19.87 -1.50 17.05
CA SER A 319 -18.76 -2.34 17.51
C SER A 319 -19.25 -3.60 18.22
N GLN A 320 -18.36 -4.60 18.38
CA GLN A 320 -18.64 -5.81 19.16
C GLN A 320 -19.16 -5.50 20.57
N TYR A 321 -18.51 -4.58 21.28
CA TYR A 321 -18.92 -4.19 22.63
C TYR A 321 -20.36 -3.65 22.66
N GLN A 322 -20.72 -2.77 21.72
CA GLN A 322 -22.07 -2.20 21.65
C GLN A 322 -23.12 -3.26 21.32
N MET A 323 -22.82 -4.17 20.39
CA MET A 323 -23.72 -5.30 20.07
C MET A 323 -23.96 -6.19 21.28
N ASP A 324 -22.90 -6.50 22.03
CA ASP A 324 -22.97 -7.35 23.21
C ASP A 324 -23.75 -6.67 24.34
N LEU A 325 -23.52 -5.38 24.57
CA LEU A 325 -24.23 -4.58 25.56
C LEU A 325 -25.74 -4.58 25.30
N ILE A 326 -26.17 -4.24 24.07
CA ILE A 326 -27.60 -4.19 23.69
C ILE A 326 -28.30 -5.53 23.94
N MET A 327 -27.61 -6.64 23.61
CA MET A 327 -28.17 -7.98 23.77
C MET A 327 -28.17 -8.46 25.22
N ASP A 328 -27.14 -8.14 25.99
CA ASP A 328 -27.07 -8.45 27.41
C ASP A 328 -28.15 -7.68 28.20
N ASP A 329 -28.37 -6.40 27.88
CA ASP A 329 -29.42 -5.58 28.48
C ASP A 329 -30.81 -6.17 28.16
N ARG A 330 -31.09 -6.45 26.88
CA ARG A 330 -32.35 -7.08 26.46
C ARG A 330 -32.58 -8.42 27.16
N LYS A 331 -31.54 -9.24 27.31
CA LYS A 331 -31.62 -10.53 27.99
C LYS A 331 -31.90 -10.35 29.48
N ALA A 332 -31.25 -9.39 30.15
CA ALA A 332 -31.49 -9.09 31.55
C ALA A 332 -32.94 -8.65 31.80
N GLU A 333 -33.47 -7.75 30.96
CA GLU A 333 -34.87 -7.29 31.02
C GLU A 333 -35.86 -8.45 30.87
N GLN A 334 -35.63 -9.37 29.91
CA GLN A 334 -36.52 -10.51 29.70
C GLN A 334 -36.48 -11.51 30.86
N ILE A 335 -35.30 -11.75 31.44
CA ILE A 335 -35.17 -12.58 32.64
C ILE A 335 -35.96 -11.97 33.80
N GLU A 336 -35.87 -10.66 34.03
CA GLU A 336 -36.60 -9.98 35.10
C GLU A 336 -38.13 -10.02 34.87
N LYS A 337 -38.58 -9.78 33.63
CA LYS A 337 -39.99 -9.87 33.20
C LYS A 337 -40.59 -11.26 33.45
N HIS A 338 -39.82 -12.33 33.23
CA HIS A 338 -40.28 -13.69 33.46
C HIS A 338 -40.16 -14.14 34.92
N GLN A 339 -39.17 -13.66 35.68
CA GLN A 339 -39.06 -13.92 37.13
C GLN A 339 -40.24 -13.33 37.92
N THR A 340 -40.77 -12.19 37.49
CA THR A 340 -41.95 -11.55 38.11
C THR A 340 -43.24 -12.32 37.83
N LEU A 341 -43.36 -13.00 36.69
CA LEU A 341 -44.51 -13.87 36.34
C LEU A 341 -44.52 -15.18 37.13
N ILE A 342 -43.35 -15.80 37.39
CA ILE A 342 -43.20 -17.07 38.14
C ILE A 342 -43.69 -16.96 39.60
N LYS A 343 -43.76 -15.75 40.17
CA LYS A 343 -44.30 -15.52 41.53
C LYS A 343 -45.82 -15.72 41.65
N SER A 344 -46.55 -15.88 40.54
CA SER A 344 -48.03 -15.91 40.55
C SER A 344 -48.69 -17.27 40.23
N ASP A 345 -47.97 -18.27 39.69
CA ASP A 345 -48.43 -19.67 39.60
C ASP A 345 -47.21 -20.61 39.42
N PRO A 346 -46.92 -21.55 40.35
CA PRO A 346 -45.72 -22.38 40.34
C PRO A 346 -45.87 -23.69 39.54
N GLN A 347 -46.78 -23.74 38.55
CA GLN A 347 -46.70 -24.72 37.46
C GLN A 347 -46.08 -24.02 36.26
N ASP A 348 -44.78 -24.32 36.05
CA ASP A 348 -43.94 -23.92 34.92
C ASP A 348 -44.78 -23.62 33.65
N VAL A 349 -44.99 -22.34 33.32
CA VAL A 349 -45.94 -21.86 32.30
C VAL A 349 -45.67 -22.50 30.92
N PHE A 350 -44.47 -23.02 30.71
CA PHE A 350 -44.06 -23.70 29.49
C PHE A 350 -44.02 -25.24 29.59
N GLN A 351 -44.24 -25.88 30.75
CA GLN A 351 -44.24 -27.35 30.85
C GLN A 351 -45.36 -28.00 30.03
N ASP A 352 -46.56 -27.42 30.05
CA ASP A 352 -47.67 -27.90 29.22
C ASP A 352 -47.42 -27.65 27.74
N PHE A 353 -46.74 -26.55 27.41
CA PHE A 353 -46.28 -26.24 26.06
C PHE A 353 -45.25 -27.27 25.55
N TYR A 354 -44.22 -27.58 26.34
CA TYR A 354 -43.20 -28.57 25.99
C TYR A 354 -43.76 -29.99 25.92
N ARG A 355 -44.71 -30.35 26.80
CA ARG A 355 -45.48 -31.61 26.67
C ARG A 355 -46.31 -31.66 25.39
N GLY A 356 -46.92 -30.54 24.98
CA GLY A 356 -47.66 -30.44 23.73
C GLY A 356 -46.78 -30.65 22.49
N LEU A 357 -45.51 -30.25 22.54
CA LEU A 357 -44.53 -30.51 21.47
C LEU A 357 -44.26 -32.01 21.27
N GLU A 358 -44.31 -32.82 22.34
CA GLU A 358 -44.12 -34.28 22.25
C GLU A 358 -45.15 -34.95 21.34
N ALA A 359 -46.38 -34.45 21.30
CA ALA A 359 -47.43 -34.98 20.44
C ALA A 359 -47.20 -34.71 18.93
N THR A 360 -46.31 -33.78 18.58
CA THR A 360 -46.01 -33.36 17.20
C THR A 360 -44.53 -33.49 16.83
N GLU A 361 -43.75 -34.17 17.65
CA GLU A 361 -42.29 -34.29 17.55
C GLU A 361 -41.78 -34.69 16.16
N SER A 362 -42.49 -35.58 15.46
CA SER A 362 -42.12 -36.00 14.10
C SER A 362 -42.04 -34.87 13.07
N ARG A 363 -42.76 -33.75 13.27
CA ARG A 363 -42.73 -32.57 12.39
C ARG A 363 -41.49 -31.71 12.57
N TYR A 364 -40.81 -31.84 13.71
CA TYR A 364 -39.59 -31.09 14.01
C TYR A 364 -38.33 -31.85 13.57
N LEU A 365 -38.48 -33.07 13.03
CA LEU A 365 -37.37 -33.86 12.53
C LEU A 365 -36.89 -33.33 11.18
N ARG A 366 -35.62 -32.92 11.13
CA ARG A 366 -34.97 -32.47 9.92
C ARG A 366 -34.19 -33.58 9.25
N ARG A 367 -34.30 -33.63 7.92
CA ARG A 367 -33.42 -34.40 7.04
C ARG A 367 -32.57 -33.44 6.23
N TYR A 368 -31.37 -33.88 5.92
CA TYR A 368 -30.41 -33.17 5.09
C TYR A 368 -30.13 -33.98 3.84
N SER A 369 -29.80 -33.31 2.74
CA SER A 369 -29.51 -33.93 1.46
C SER A 369 -28.01 -34.00 1.23
N ASP A 370 -27.56 -35.09 0.62
CA ASP A 370 -26.25 -35.10 -0.03
C ASP A 370 -26.33 -34.23 -1.30
N LYS A 371 -25.57 -33.14 -1.33
CA LYS A 371 -25.48 -32.18 -2.43
C LYS A 371 -24.10 -32.22 -3.10
N SER A 372 -23.31 -33.28 -2.88
CA SER A 372 -21.94 -33.43 -3.42
C SER A 372 -21.88 -33.44 -4.95
N PHE A 373 -22.79 -34.12 -5.64
CA PHE A 373 -23.72 -33.41 -6.51
C PHE A 373 -23.21 -32.19 -7.32
N ASN A 374 -23.40 -31.04 -6.68
CA ASN A 374 -23.14 -29.71 -7.19
C ASN A 374 -21.66 -29.41 -7.36
N ARG A 375 -20.77 -30.22 -6.77
CA ARG A 375 -19.33 -30.16 -6.97
C ARG A 375 -18.97 -30.77 -8.33
N TYR A 376 -19.43 -30.19 -9.43
CA TYR A 376 -19.05 -30.57 -10.79
C TYR A 376 -17.61 -30.13 -11.16
N LEU A 377 -16.71 -30.10 -10.18
CA LEU A 377 -15.31 -29.82 -10.42
C LEU A 377 -14.65 -31.08 -10.95
N ARG A 378 -14.13 -31.00 -12.17
CA ARG A 378 -13.32 -32.07 -12.75
C ARG A 378 -12.04 -32.18 -11.94
N SER A 379 -11.60 -33.41 -11.71
CA SER A 379 -10.28 -33.70 -11.18
C SER A 379 -9.38 -34.05 -12.36
N PRO A 380 -8.22 -33.39 -12.52
CA PRO A 380 -7.31 -33.71 -13.62
C PRO A 380 -6.73 -35.11 -13.45
N SER A 381 -6.51 -35.81 -14.58
CA SER A 381 -5.63 -36.97 -14.61
C SER A 381 -4.16 -36.54 -14.38
N PRO A 382 -3.25 -37.45 -14.00
CA PRO A 382 -1.84 -37.10 -13.79
C PRO A 382 -1.18 -36.42 -15.00
N GLU A 383 -1.56 -36.79 -16.23
CA GLU A 383 -1.05 -36.18 -17.47
C GLU A 383 -1.59 -34.77 -17.71
N GLU A 384 -2.88 -34.55 -17.43
CA GLU A 384 -3.51 -33.21 -17.52
C GLU A 384 -2.97 -32.26 -16.44
N GLU A 385 -2.79 -32.79 -15.23
CA GLU A 385 -2.20 -32.05 -14.11
C GLU A 385 -0.78 -31.60 -14.45
N GLU A 386 0.06 -32.50 -14.98
CA GLU A 386 1.41 -32.16 -15.47
C GLU A 386 1.39 -31.10 -16.57
N THR A 387 0.43 -31.19 -17.51
CA THR A 387 0.28 -30.20 -18.59
C THR A 387 0.00 -28.81 -18.05
N ILE A 388 -0.90 -28.67 -17.07
CA ILE A 388 -1.20 -27.37 -16.46
C ILE A 388 -0.05 -26.88 -15.59
N TRP A 389 0.64 -27.78 -14.89
CA TRP A 389 1.84 -27.43 -14.16
C TRP A 389 2.92 -26.87 -15.10
N GLN A 390 3.11 -27.46 -16.28
CA GLN A 390 3.98 -26.91 -17.32
C GLN A 390 3.51 -25.54 -17.82
N LEU A 391 2.20 -25.37 -18.07
CA LEU A 391 1.62 -24.08 -18.46
C LEU A 391 1.89 -22.99 -17.42
N MET A 392 1.80 -23.32 -16.13
CA MET A 392 2.06 -22.41 -15.01
C MET A 392 3.56 -22.13 -14.78
N HIS A 393 4.45 -22.69 -15.61
CA HIS A 393 5.90 -22.72 -15.43
C HIS A 393 6.36 -23.41 -14.14
N LYS A 394 5.62 -24.43 -13.69
CA LYS A 394 5.88 -25.21 -12.46
C LYS A 394 5.99 -26.72 -12.71
N PRO A 395 6.85 -27.19 -13.64
CA PRO A 395 6.98 -28.61 -13.95
C PRO A 395 7.50 -29.46 -12.77
N THR A 396 8.20 -28.85 -11.81
CA THR A 396 8.79 -29.60 -10.68
C THR A 396 7.95 -29.52 -9.40
N PRO A 397 7.92 -30.57 -8.56
CA PRO A 397 7.22 -30.54 -7.26
C PRO A 397 7.64 -29.36 -6.36
N GLU A 398 8.91 -28.95 -6.42
CA GLU A 398 9.41 -27.78 -5.71
C GLU A 398 8.74 -26.49 -6.18
N GLU A 399 8.57 -26.31 -7.49
CA GLU A 399 7.92 -25.14 -8.08
C GLU A 399 6.41 -25.14 -7.84
N GLN A 400 5.78 -26.33 -7.89
CA GLN A 400 4.39 -26.55 -7.52
C GLN A 400 4.11 -26.13 -6.06
N GLY A 401 5.12 -26.21 -5.19
CA GLY A 401 5.05 -25.82 -3.78
C GLY A 401 5.13 -24.31 -3.48
N ILE A 402 5.36 -23.43 -4.47
CA ILE A 402 5.58 -21.97 -4.27
C ILE A 402 4.25 -21.23 -4.01
N ASN A 403 3.58 -21.57 -2.92
CA ASN A 403 2.25 -21.11 -2.51
C ASN A 403 2.22 -19.62 -2.08
N CYS A 404 2.60 -18.68 -2.95
CA CYS A 404 2.70 -17.25 -2.64
C CYS A 404 1.35 -16.54 -2.38
N ALA A 405 0.23 -17.26 -2.55
CA ALA A 405 -1.15 -16.80 -2.31
C ALA A 405 -1.62 -15.54 -3.08
N SER A 406 -0.82 -15.00 -4.00
CA SER A 406 -1.10 -13.72 -4.67
C SER A 406 -2.38 -13.74 -5.51
N CYS A 407 -2.71 -14.88 -6.12
CA CYS A 407 -3.94 -15.08 -6.90
C CYS A 407 -5.21 -15.22 -6.05
N GLY A 408 -5.12 -15.14 -4.72
CA GLY A 408 -6.26 -15.27 -3.80
C GLY A 408 -6.64 -16.72 -3.46
N TYR A 409 -6.12 -17.72 -4.16
CA TYR A 409 -6.43 -19.13 -3.90
C TYR A 409 -5.70 -19.74 -2.70
N GLY A 410 -4.70 -19.05 -2.14
CA GLY A 410 -3.95 -19.50 -0.96
C GLY A 410 -2.80 -20.46 -1.31
N ASN A 411 -3.06 -21.48 -2.13
CA ASN A 411 -2.02 -22.40 -2.61
C ASN A 411 -2.08 -22.62 -4.14
N CYS A 412 -0.98 -23.06 -4.72
CA CYS A 412 -0.83 -23.26 -6.16
C CYS A 412 -1.65 -24.43 -6.68
N ARG A 413 -1.94 -25.44 -5.85
CA ARG A 413 -2.77 -26.58 -6.25
C ARG A 413 -4.21 -26.15 -6.48
N ASP A 414 -4.76 -25.32 -5.60
CA ASP A 414 -6.09 -24.74 -5.76
C ASP A 414 -6.15 -23.79 -6.96
N MET A 415 -5.06 -23.06 -7.24
CA MET A 415 -4.92 -22.28 -8.48
C MET A 415 -4.90 -23.16 -9.73
N MET A 416 -4.14 -24.27 -9.71
CA MET A 416 -4.09 -25.25 -10.81
C MET A 416 -5.47 -25.85 -11.06
N LEU A 417 -6.17 -26.25 -10.00
CA LEU A 417 -7.54 -26.77 -10.09
C LEU A 417 -8.50 -25.71 -10.63
N ALA A 418 -8.30 -24.43 -10.28
CA ALA A 418 -9.09 -23.34 -10.84
C ALA A 418 -8.84 -23.15 -12.34
N ILE A 419 -7.57 -23.20 -12.79
CA ILE A 419 -7.21 -23.13 -14.21
C ILE A 419 -7.79 -24.34 -14.98
N TYR A 420 -7.65 -25.56 -14.45
CA TYR A 420 -8.18 -26.78 -15.07
C TYR A 420 -9.71 -26.76 -15.26
N ASN A 421 -10.41 -26.09 -14.35
CA ASN A 421 -11.86 -25.97 -14.39
C ASN A 421 -12.33 -24.68 -15.09
N ASP A 422 -11.44 -23.97 -15.79
CA ASP A 422 -11.74 -22.73 -16.53
C ASP A 422 -12.30 -21.61 -15.62
N LEU A 423 -11.91 -21.62 -14.34
CA LEU A 423 -12.37 -20.67 -13.32
C LEU A 423 -11.40 -19.50 -13.12
N ASN A 424 -10.15 -19.62 -13.58
CA ASN A 424 -9.16 -18.56 -13.49
C ASN A 424 -8.12 -18.67 -14.61
N PRO A 425 -7.78 -17.58 -15.31
CA PRO A 425 -6.64 -17.54 -16.24
C PRO A 425 -5.29 -17.81 -15.54
N VAL A 426 -4.32 -18.33 -16.31
CA VAL A 426 -2.95 -18.58 -15.82
C VAL A 426 -2.20 -17.27 -15.56
N GLU A 427 -2.57 -16.21 -16.27
CA GLU A 427 -2.05 -14.85 -16.18
C GLU A 427 -2.27 -14.25 -14.78
N SER A 428 -3.29 -14.71 -14.04
CA SER A 428 -3.52 -14.34 -12.64
C SER A 428 -2.45 -14.90 -11.67
N CYS A 429 -1.54 -15.76 -12.15
CA CYS A 429 -0.43 -16.31 -11.37
C CYS A 429 0.81 -15.42 -11.43
N LYS A 430 1.16 -14.78 -10.31
CA LYS A 430 2.37 -13.94 -10.19
C LYS A 430 3.67 -14.68 -10.56
N TYR A 431 3.74 -15.98 -10.24
CA TYR A 431 4.92 -16.79 -10.55
C TYR A 431 5.06 -17.05 -12.06
N TYR A 432 3.94 -17.31 -12.74
CA TYR A 432 3.92 -17.44 -14.20
C TYR A 432 4.45 -16.16 -14.87
N LEU A 433 3.95 -14.98 -14.43
CA LEU A 433 4.40 -13.69 -14.96
C LEU A 433 5.90 -13.44 -14.71
N LEU A 434 6.41 -13.81 -13.53
CA LEU A 434 7.85 -13.74 -13.23
C LEU A 434 8.68 -14.59 -14.22
N LYS A 435 8.25 -15.82 -14.48
CA LYS A 435 8.95 -16.76 -15.36
C LYS A 435 8.92 -16.33 -16.83
N GLU A 436 7.81 -15.78 -17.29
CA GLU A 436 7.72 -15.15 -18.61
C GLU A 436 8.66 -13.96 -18.73
N ASN A 437 8.72 -13.09 -17.71
CA ASN A 437 9.64 -11.95 -17.69
C ASN A 437 11.11 -12.39 -17.69
N GLU A 438 11.48 -13.46 -16.98
CA GLU A 438 12.84 -14.03 -17.03
C GLU A 438 13.21 -14.54 -18.44
N ARG A 439 12.30 -15.26 -19.10
CA ARG A 439 12.52 -15.73 -20.49
C ARG A 439 12.70 -14.57 -21.47
N ASN A 440 11.86 -13.54 -21.35
CA ASN A 440 11.95 -12.35 -22.20
C ASN A 440 13.25 -11.57 -21.96
N LEU A 441 13.71 -11.46 -20.71
CA LEU A 441 14.98 -10.81 -20.39
C LEU A 441 16.18 -11.56 -21.00
N SER A 442 16.18 -12.89 -20.97
CA SER A 442 17.25 -13.71 -21.56
C SER A 442 17.34 -13.49 -23.07
N GLN A 443 16.20 -13.46 -23.77
CA GLN A 443 16.18 -13.17 -25.22
C GLN A 443 16.74 -11.79 -25.55
N VAL A 444 16.45 -10.78 -24.73
CA VAL A 444 16.97 -9.41 -24.91
C VAL A 444 18.49 -9.36 -24.70
N GLN A 445 19.03 -10.12 -23.73
CA GLN A 445 20.47 -10.18 -23.47
C GLN A 445 21.25 -10.83 -24.61
N ASP A 446 20.73 -11.92 -25.18
CA ASP A 446 21.36 -12.60 -26.32
C ASP A 446 21.47 -11.66 -27.53
N LEU A 447 20.40 -10.89 -27.81
CA LEU A 447 20.37 -9.86 -28.87
C LEU A 447 21.36 -8.71 -28.60
N ALA A 448 21.51 -8.28 -27.35
CA ALA A 448 22.42 -7.19 -27.00
C ALA A 448 23.90 -7.56 -27.23
N SER A 449 24.28 -8.82 -26.96
CA SER A 449 25.64 -9.31 -27.17
C SER A 449 26.03 -9.33 -28.65
N GLU A 450 25.08 -9.65 -29.54
CA GLU A 450 25.30 -9.65 -30.99
C GLU A 450 25.57 -8.22 -31.54
N ILE A 451 24.96 -7.20 -30.93
CA ILE A 451 25.16 -5.78 -31.28
C ILE A 451 26.54 -5.28 -30.86
N GLU A 452 27.05 -5.70 -29.70
CA GLU A 452 28.37 -5.30 -29.21
C GLU A 452 29.51 -5.79 -30.12
N GLU A 453 29.43 -7.03 -30.62
CA GLU A 453 30.41 -7.56 -31.57
C GLU A 453 30.51 -6.72 -32.86
N GLN A 454 29.36 -6.27 -33.39
CA GLN A 454 29.33 -5.43 -34.59
C GLN A 454 29.92 -4.03 -34.36
N ARG A 455 29.77 -3.48 -33.16
CA ARG A 455 30.29 -2.15 -32.80
C ARG A 455 31.82 -2.13 -32.78
N ASP A 456 32.43 -3.18 -32.25
CA ASP A 456 33.89 -3.26 -32.09
C ASP A 456 34.61 -3.39 -33.45
N GLU A 457 33.98 -4.02 -34.45
CA GLU A 457 34.49 -4.03 -35.83
C GLU A 457 34.58 -2.63 -36.45
N ILE A 458 33.60 -1.76 -36.16
CA ILE A 458 33.54 -0.38 -36.69
C ILE A 458 34.63 0.50 -36.06
N ALA A 459 34.88 0.34 -34.76
CA ALA A 459 35.89 1.12 -34.04
C ALA A 459 37.31 0.89 -34.60
N ALA A 460 37.64 -0.36 -34.96
CA ALA A 460 38.93 -0.71 -35.54
C ALA A 460 39.21 -0.03 -36.89
N TRP A 461 38.17 0.27 -37.67
CA TRP A 461 38.31 0.97 -38.95
C TRP A 461 38.65 2.47 -38.80
N ASN A 462 38.16 3.11 -37.74
CA ASN A 462 38.36 4.55 -37.52
C ASN A 462 39.81 4.91 -37.14
N GLU A 463 40.50 4.06 -36.36
CA GLU A 463 41.88 4.32 -35.90
C GLU A 463 42.90 4.40 -37.05
N VAL A 464 42.62 3.72 -38.17
CA VAL A 464 43.46 3.74 -39.37
C VAL A 464 43.40 5.11 -40.08
N LEU A 465 42.26 5.81 -39.97
CA LEU A 465 42.01 7.07 -40.65
C LEU A 465 42.77 8.24 -40.00
N GLU A 466 42.82 8.25 -38.67
CA GLU A 466 43.41 9.34 -37.88
C GLU A 466 44.93 9.51 -38.11
N LYS A 467 45.65 8.40 -38.35
CA LYS A 467 47.11 8.43 -38.57
C LYS A 467 47.54 9.19 -39.85
N THR A 468 46.61 9.46 -40.77
CA THR A 468 46.91 10.14 -42.05
C THR A 468 46.93 11.67 -41.92
N VAL A 469 46.30 12.24 -40.88
CA VAL A 469 46.05 13.69 -40.76
C VAL A 469 47.21 14.44 -40.10
N ALA A 470 48.10 13.76 -39.37
CA ALA A 470 49.09 14.38 -38.47
C ALA A 470 50.32 15.03 -39.12
N ALA A 471 50.46 15.06 -40.46
CA ALA A 471 51.75 15.38 -41.12
C ALA A 471 51.96 16.85 -41.59
N ARG A 472 51.09 17.82 -41.29
CA ARG A 472 51.23 19.21 -41.79
C ARG A 472 50.87 20.31 -40.80
N THR A 473 51.80 20.79 -39.98
CA THR A 473 51.75 22.18 -39.45
C THR A 473 53.09 22.69 -38.92
N ILE A 474 53.59 23.83 -39.42
CA ILE A 474 54.73 24.59 -38.88
C ILE A 474 54.32 26.06 -38.65
N ALA A 475 54.44 26.48 -37.39
CA ALA A 475 54.91 27.76 -36.86
C ALA A 475 54.07 29.07 -36.94
N LEU A 476 53.55 29.42 -35.75
CA LEU A 476 53.94 30.63 -34.97
C LEU A 476 53.61 32.04 -35.47
N ARG A 477 52.84 32.22 -36.55
CA ARG A 477 52.17 33.51 -36.81
C ARG A 477 50.72 33.59 -36.30
N ASN A 478 50.21 32.48 -35.77
CA ASN A 478 48.79 32.30 -35.46
C ASN A 478 48.42 32.43 -33.97
N LEU A 479 49.35 32.67 -33.06
CA LEU A 479 49.07 32.56 -31.61
C LEU A 479 48.02 33.54 -31.07
N LEU A 480 47.85 34.73 -31.66
CA LEU A 480 46.81 35.69 -31.25
C LEU A 480 45.51 35.59 -32.08
N ASN A 481 45.54 34.92 -33.24
CA ASN A 481 44.34 34.66 -34.05
C ASN A 481 43.74 33.26 -33.77
N ASN A 482 44.45 32.38 -33.05
CA ASN A 482 44.02 31.02 -32.72
C ASN A 482 43.33 30.88 -31.36
N ALA A 483 43.24 31.96 -30.57
CA ALA A 483 42.55 31.93 -29.27
C ALA A 483 41.03 32.14 -29.40
N GLY A 484 40.52 32.56 -30.57
CA GLY A 484 39.08 32.80 -30.77
C GLY A 484 38.50 33.96 -29.95
N GLN A 485 39.34 34.85 -29.40
CA GLN A 485 38.92 35.96 -28.54
C GLN A 485 39.20 37.34 -29.17
N GLY A 486 38.21 38.23 -29.08
CA GLY A 486 38.26 39.65 -29.40
C GLY A 486 38.96 40.45 -28.30
N PHE A 487 39.90 41.32 -28.65
CA PHE A 487 40.50 42.27 -27.70
C PHE A 487 40.31 43.68 -28.23
N LEU A 488 39.76 44.58 -27.42
CA LEU A 488 39.53 45.98 -27.78
C LEU A 488 39.72 46.91 -26.57
N SER A 489 39.88 48.21 -26.80
CA SER A 489 40.02 49.19 -25.72
C SER A 489 39.40 50.55 -26.07
N PHE A 490 38.89 51.24 -25.04
CA PHE A 490 38.32 52.60 -25.14
C PHE A 490 38.62 53.45 -23.90
N GLY A 491 38.55 54.77 -24.05
CA GLY A 491 38.73 55.75 -22.97
C GLY A 491 37.41 56.21 -22.34
N PRO A 492 37.45 57.25 -21.47
CA PRO A 492 36.25 57.81 -20.82
C PRO A 492 35.18 58.36 -21.78
N ASP A 493 35.55 58.60 -23.04
CA ASP A 493 34.67 59.03 -24.12
C ASP A 493 33.92 57.86 -24.81
N LEU A 494 34.19 56.62 -24.38
CA LEU A 494 33.67 55.37 -24.95
C LEU A 494 34.05 55.16 -26.43
N ILE A 495 35.02 55.91 -26.94
CA ILE A 495 35.45 55.80 -28.34
C ILE A 495 36.51 54.71 -28.48
N MET A 496 36.28 53.82 -29.44
CA MET A 496 37.15 52.69 -29.74
C MET A 496 38.50 53.12 -30.34
N ARG A 497 39.60 52.61 -29.77
CA ARG A 497 40.98 52.82 -30.28
C ARG A 497 41.27 52.01 -31.54
N GLU A 498 42.33 52.39 -32.27
CA GLU A 498 42.75 51.71 -33.52
C GLU A 498 43.34 50.29 -33.29
N GLU A 499 43.69 49.96 -32.04
CA GLU A 499 44.38 48.73 -31.65
C GLU A 499 43.37 47.69 -31.13
N TYR A 500 42.83 46.85 -32.03
CA TYR A 500 41.94 45.73 -31.68
C TYR A 500 42.25 44.45 -32.47
N SER A 501 41.82 43.29 -31.97
CA SER A 501 42.11 41.99 -32.61
C SER A 501 41.21 41.72 -33.83
N ASN A 502 41.67 40.84 -34.74
CA ASN A 502 40.87 40.46 -35.93
C ASN A 502 39.56 39.76 -35.56
N GLU A 503 39.47 39.15 -34.38
CA GLU A 503 38.24 38.50 -33.92
C GLU A 503 37.14 39.54 -33.63
N CYS A 504 37.49 40.75 -33.18
CA CYS A 504 36.53 41.86 -33.04
C CYS A 504 35.86 42.21 -34.38
N VAL A 505 36.60 42.16 -35.49
CA VAL A 505 36.03 42.40 -36.83
C VAL A 505 35.02 41.33 -37.21
N ARG A 506 35.24 40.07 -36.79
CA ARG A 506 34.30 38.97 -37.03
C ARG A 506 33.05 39.07 -36.16
N ILE A 507 33.22 39.42 -34.89
CA ILE A 507 32.12 39.59 -33.92
C ILE A 507 31.19 40.74 -34.37
N PHE A 508 31.76 41.92 -34.65
CA PHE A 508 30.98 43.12 -34.98
C PHE A 508 30.65 43.28 -36.48
N GLY A 509 31.29 42.52 -37.37
CA GLY A 509 30.98 42.53 -38.80
C GLY A 509 31.52 43.72 -39.60
N GLY A 510 32.52 44.45 -39.07
CA GLY A 510 33.08 45.64 -39.70
C GLY A 510 34.28 46.25 -38.96
N GLN A 511 34.79 47.39 -39.45
CA GLN A 511 35.81 48.16 -38.74
C GLN A 511 35.17 48.89 -37.55
N ILE A 512 35.78 48.77 -36.37
CA ILE A 512 35.22 49.30 -35.11
C ILE A 512 35.94 50.56 -34.58
N ALA A 513 37.05 50.97 -35.19
CA ALA A 513 37.78 52.18 -34.77
C ALA A 513 36.90 53.44 -34.90
N GLY A 514 36.90 54.29 -33.88
CA GLY A 514 36.17 55.57 -33.89
C GLY A 514 34.66 55.47 -33.67
N LEU A 515 34.12 54.27 -33.47
CA LEU A 515 32.73 54.06 -33.05
C LEU A 515 32.62 54.08 -31.52
N LYS A 516 31.43 54.39 -31.01
CA LYS A 516 31.13 54.32 -29.58
C LYS A 516 30.89 52.87 -29.14
N PHE A 517 31.45 52.48 -27.98
CA PHE A 517 31.39 51.11 -27.48
C PHE A 517 29.94 50.65 -27.20
N ASP A 518 29.12 51.49 -26.56
CA ASP A 518 27.71 51.23 -26.24
C ASP A 518 26.84 51.00 -27.50
N GLU A 519 27.11 51.73 -28.58
CA GLU A 519 26.45 51.54 -29.88
C GLU A 519 26.79 50.20 -30.54
N LEU A 520 27.96 49.63 -30.23
CA LEU A 520 28.41 48.35 -30.78
C LEU A 520 27.83 47.15 -30.04
N ILE A 521 27.72 47.22 -28.70
CA ILE A 521 27.19 46.13 -27.88
C ILE A 521 25.65 46.13 -27.82
N PHE A 522 25.00 47.30 -27.97
CA PHE A 522 23.54 47.45 -27.95
C PHE A 522 23.01 48.28 -29.14
N PRO A 523 23.09 47.78 -30.38
CA PRO A 523 22.77 48.56 -31.59
C PRO A 523 21.29 48.97 -31.72
N LYS A 524 20.38 48.36 -30.95
CA LYS A 524 18.92 48.58 -31.05
C LYS A 524 18.26 49.01 -29.74
N ASP A 525 19.01 49.04 -28.63
CA ASP A 525 18.47 49.28 -27.29
C ASP A 525 18.99 50.63 -26.78
N GLN A 526 18.13 51.66 -26.77
CA GLN A 526 18.51 53.00 -26.32
C GLN A 526 18.65 53.07 -24.80
N GLU A 527 17.81 52.33 -24.07
CA GLU A 527 17.77 52.38 -22.61
C GLU A 527 19.04 51.75 -22.01
N GLN A 528 19.49 50.63 -22.58
CA GLN A 528 20.77 50.03 -22.16
C GLN A 528 21.98 50.88 -22.53
N ARG A 529 21.95 51.61 -23.65
CA ARG A 529 23.03 52.53 -24.01
C ARG A 529 23.18 53.65 -22.99
N ASP A 530 22.07 54.28 -22.62
CA ASP A 530 22.05 55.38 -21.64
C ASP A 530 22.53 54.89 -20.25
N PHE A 531 22.21 53.65 -19.88
CA PHE A 531 22.66 53.00 -18.65
C PHE A 531 24.18 52.73 -18.64
N ILE A 532 24.71 52.16 -19.73
CA ILE A 532 26.16 51.86 -19.87
C ILE A 532 26.99 53.14 -19.88
N GLU A 533 26.52 54.19 -20.58
CA GLU A 533 27.19 55.49 -20.60
C GLU A 533 27.27 56.10 -19.19
N SER A 534 26.20 55.98 -18.41
CA SER A 534 26.17 56.43 -17.01
C SER A 534 27.10 55.62 -16.10
N LEU A 535 27.15 54.29 -16.26
CA LEU A 535 28.05 53.43 -15.47
C LEU A 535 29.52 53.71 -15.75
N PHE A 536 29.93 53.82 -17.02
CA PHE A 536 31.32 54.12 -17.35
C PHE A 536 31.72 55.54 -16.93
N PHE A 537 30.80 56.50 -16.98
CA PHE A 537 31.03 57.83 -16.43
C PHE A 537 31.41 57.78 -14.94
N GLU A 538 30.69 56.97 -14.14
CA GLU A 538 30.99 56.76 -12.72
C GLU A 538 32.32 56.00 -12.52
N ILE A 539 32.59 54.95 -13.31
CA ILE A 539 33.81 54.13 -13.23
C ILE A 539 35.08 54.95 -13.51
N PHE A 540 35.05 55.82 -14.52
CA PHE A 540 36.22 56.63 -14.89
C PHE A 540 36.38 57.90 -14.03
N ASN A 541 35.30 58.52 -13.54
CA ASN A 541 35.39 59.78 -12.77
C ASN A 541 35.63 59.60 -11.27
N HIS A 542 35.26 58.46 -10.67
CA HIS A 542 35.54 58.20 -9.26
C HIS A 542 36.93 57.59 -9.07
N ARG A 543 37.78 58.25 -8.26
CA ARG A 543 39.12 57.77 -7.86
C ARG A 543 39.11 56.78 -6.68
N ASP A 544 37.92 56.40 -6.21
CA ASP A 544 37.77 55.48 -5.08
C ASP A 544 37.75 54.04 -5.58
N GLN A 545 38.78 53.28 -5.21
CA GLN A 545 38.97 51.88 -5.61
C GLN A 545 37.83 50.97 -5.09
N GLN A 546 37.19 51.33 -3.96
CA GLN A 546 36.09 50.55 -3.38
C GLN A 546 34.78 50.71 -4.16
N LEU A 547 34.51 51.89 -4.74
CA LEU A 547 33.33 52.13 -5.57
C LEU A 547 33.45 51.47 -6.95
N ARG A 548 34.66 51.41 -7.53
CA ARG A 548 34.92 50.72 -8.80
C ARG A 548 34.66 49.22 -8.72
N GLU A 549 34.94 48.61 -7.57
CA GLU A 549 34.62 47.20 -7.29
C GLU A 549 33.10 46.94 -7.22
N ILE A 550 32.28 47.98 -6.97
CA ILE A 550 30.80 47.90 -6.95
C ILE A 550 30.21 48.08 -8.36
N TYR A 551 30.78 48.98 -9.17
CA TYR A 551 30.24 49.30 -10.50
C TYR A 551 30.67 48.32 -11.61
N LEU A 552 31.89 47.77 -11.55
CA LEU A 552 32.38 46.82 -12.57
C LEU A 552 31.48 45.57 -12.72
N PRO A 553 30.96 44.95 -11.64
CA PRO A 553 30.02 43.83 -11.74
C PRO A 553 28.63 44.18 -12.32
N LEU A 554 28.26 45.46 -12.39
CA LEU A 554 26.99 45.92 -12.96
C LEU A 554 27.05 46.04 -14.49
N LEU A 555 28.24 45.94 -15.08
CA LEU A 555 28.40 45.92 -16.53
C LEU A 555 27.99 44.55 -17.11
N PRO A 556 27.46 44.52 -18.34
CA PRO A 556 26.97 43.30 -18.96
C PRO A 556 28.14 42.39 -19.29
N THR A 557 28.18 41.24 -18.63
CA THR A 557 29.19 40.20 -18.83
C THR A 557 28.93 39.33 -20.06
N GLU A 558 27.73 39.41 -20.65
CA GLU A 558 27.36 38.71 -21.89
C GLU A 558 26.42 39.57 -22.74
N VAL A 559 26.62 39.56 -24.07
CA VAL A 559 25.81 40.31 -25.04
C VAL A 559 25.56 39.51 -26.31
N LEU A 560 24.39 39.70 -26.93
CA LEU A 560 24.03 39.08 -28.20
C LEU A 560 24.37 40.02 -29.37
N ILE A 561 25.43 39.71 -30.10
CA ILE A 561 25.88 40.52 -31.24
C ILE A 561 25.78 39.66 -32.51
N ASN A 562 25.05 40.14 -33.52
CA ASN A 562 24.93 39.46 -34.83
C ASN A 562 24.54 37.95 -34.75
N SER A 563 23.66 37.59 -33.80
CA SER A 563 23.23 36.20 -33.54
C SER A 563 24.29 35.28 -32.91
N LYS A 564 25.31 35.85 -32.26
CA LYS A 564 26.31 35.14 -31.47
C LYS A 564 26.28 35.60 -30.02
N TYR A 565 26.43 34.66 -29.09
CA TYR A 565 26.57 34.96 -27.67
C TYR A 565 28.03 35.29 -27.37
N ILE A 566 28.30 36.53 -26.95
CA ILE A 566 29.64 37.02 -26.70
C ILE A 566 29.78 37.31 -25.21
N ASN A 567 30.69 36.63 -24.54
CA ASN A 567 31.09 36.96 -23.18
C ASN A 567 32.03 38.17 -23.20
N VAL A 568 31.84 39.11 -22.28
CA VAL A 568 32.52 40.40 -22.20
C VAL A 568 33.17 40.58 -20.82
N GLU A 569 34.49 40.63 -20.79
CA GLU A 569 35.25 40.95 -19.57
C GLU A 569 35.82 42.35 -19.66
N TYR A 570 35.69 43.13 -18.57
CA TYR A 570 36.16 44.51 -18.50
C TYR A 570 37.34 44.61 -17.55
N LYS A 571 38.41 45.28 -17.98
CA LYS A 571 39.59 45.52 -17.16
C LYS A 571 40.10 46.93 -17.35
N ILE A 572 40.18 47.69 -16.26
CA ILE A 572 40.82 49.00 -16.28
C ILE A 572 42.34 48.82 -16.24
N ILE A 573 43.04 49.42 -17.20
CA ILE A 573 44.50 49.40 -17.29
C ILE A 573 45.03 50.82 -17.50
N GLU A 574 46.29 51.04 -17.11
CA GLU A 574 46.99 52.28 -17.43
C GLU A 574 47.33 52.33 -18.92
N ASP A 575 47.04 53.47 -19.54
CA ASP A 575 47.35 53.72 -20.95
C ASP A 575 48.86 53.89 -21.15
N SER A 576 49.46 52.96 -21.89
CA SER A 576 50.89 52.99 -22.22
C SER A 576 51.33 54.23 -23.03
N GLY A 577 50.40 54.98 -23.62
CA GLY A 577 50.67 56.17 -24.42
C GLY A 577 50.57 57.50 -23.68
N ILE A 578 49.91 57.57 -22.51
CA ILE A 578 49.62 58.82 -21.78
C ILE A 578 49.76 58.58 -20.26
N GLU A 579 50.72 59.26 -19.65
CA GLU A 579 51.04 59.12 -18.21
C GLU A 579 49.85 59.55 -17.34
N GLY A 580 49.25 58.59 -16.61
CA GLY A 580 48.12 58.81 -15.71
C GLY A 580 46.72 58.74 -16.35
N ALA A 581 46.61 58.31 -17.62
CA ALA A 581 45.31 58.03 -18.24
C ALA A 581 44.92 56.56 -18.07
N GLU A 582 43.67 56.31 -17.72
CA GLU A 582 43.10 54.95 -17.60
C GLU A 582 42.27 54.63 -18.85
N VAL A 583 42.35 53.39 -19.31
CA VAL A 583 41.52 52.84 -20.40
C VAL A 583 40.83 51.57 -19.94
N CYS A 584 39.64 51.32 -20.48
CA CYS A 584 38.96 50.05 -20.29
C CYS A 584 39.38 49.13 -21.44
N MET A 585 40.08 48.05 -21.10
CA MET A 585 40.34 46.93 -21.98
C MET A 585 39.17 45.94 -21.88
N VAL A 586 38.66 45.52 -23.02
CA VAL A 586 37.56 44.56 -23.10
C VAL A 586 37.99 43.32 -23.86
N ILE A 587 37.68 42.17 -23.26
CA ILE A 587 37.92 40.85 -23.85
C ILE A 587 36.57 40.27 -24.24
N LEU A 588 36.45 39.87 -25.50
CA LEU A 588 35.24 39.31 -26.09
C LEU A 588 35.47 37.84 -26.45
N SER A 589 34.64 36.93 -25.98
CA SER A 589 34.75 35.50 -26.31
C SER A 589 33.46 35.01 -26.94
N ASP A 590 33.54 34.39 -28.12
CA ASP A 590 32.39 33.71 -28.73
C ASP A 590 32.10 32.44 -27.92
N VAL A 591 31.07 32.49 -27.08
CA VAL A 591 30.61 31.38 -26.26
C VAL A 591 29.39 30.70 -26.88
N THR A 592 29.08 30.96 -28.15
CA THR A 592 27.85 30.46 -28.80
C THR A 592 27.76 28.93 -28.75
N GLU A 593 28.83 28.20 -29.05
CA GLU A 593 28.84 26.73 -29.00
C GLU A 593 28.69 26.22 -27.56
N ASN A 594 29.42 26.81 -26.60
CA ASN A 594 29.28 26.49 -25.18
C ASN A 594 27.88 26.79 -24.67
N ARG A 595 27.26 27.88 -25.11
CA ARG A 595 25.92 28.29 -24.69
C ARG A 595 24.84 27.40 -25.28
N LEU A 596 25.01 26.98 -26.53
CA LEU A 596 24.14 25.98 -27.17
C LEU A 596 24.30 24.61 -26.50
N LEU A 597 25.53 24.21 -26.14
CA LEU A 597 25.79 22.97 -25.40
C LEU A 597 25.23 23.03 -23.97
N GLU A 598 25.42 24.12 -23.25
CA GLU A 598 24.82 24.36 -21.92
C GLU A 598 23.30 24.30 -22.00
N SER A 599 22.70 24.93 -23.01
CA SER A 599 21.26 24.85 -23.26
C SER A 599 20.81 23.42 -23.57
N GLN A 600 21.57 22.64 -24.34
CA GLN A 600 21.28 21.24 -24.64
C GLN A 600 21.38 20.36 -23.39
N VAL A 601 22.42 20.56 -22.58
CA VAL A 601 22.62 19.83 -21.31
C VAL A 601 21.49 20.17 -20.33
N GLU A 602 21.08 21.43 -20.26
CA GLU A 602 19.98 21.86 -19.39
C GLU A 602 18.63 21.30 -19.85
N GLN A 603 18.37 21.28 -21.16
CA GLN A 603 17.20 20.61 -21.73
C GLN A 603 17.19 19.11 -21.39
N GLU A 604 18.34 18.44 -21.53
CA GLU A 604 18.49 17.02 -21.21
C GLU A 604 18.28 16.73 -19.72
N ARG A 605 18.74 17.63 -18.83
CA ARG A 605 18.47 17.55 -17.39
C ARG A 605 16.99 17.69 -17.06
N ASN A 606 16.33 18.69 -17.65
CA ASN A 606 14.89 18.92 -17.45
C ASN A 606 14.06 17.74 -17.96
N LEU A 607 14.46 17.13 -19.08
CA LEU A 607 13.87 15.90 -19.59
C LEU A 607 14.02 14.73 -18.61
N LEU A 608 15.22 14.50 -18.05
CA LEU A 608 15.43 13.45 -17.05
C LEU A 608 14.59 13.67 -15.78
N LYS A 609 14.45 14.92 -15.33
CA LYS A 609 13.58 15.29 -14.20
C LYS A 609 12.12 14.98 -14.49
N MET A 610 11.61 15.38 -15.65
CA MET A 610 10.25 15.06 -16.11
C MET A 610 10.03 13.54 -16.15
N VAL A 611 10.97 12.79 -16.73
CA VAL A 611 10.89 11.32 -16.83
C VAL A 611 10.76 10.69 -15.45
N VAL A 612 11.65 11.00 -14.50
CA VAL A 612 11.57 10.43 -13.15
C VAL A 612 10.25 10.79 -12.48
N LYS A 613 9.78 12.04 -12.62
CA LYS A 613 8.54 12.48 -11.97
C LYS A 613 7.30 11.80 -12.52
N VAL A 614 7.26 11.55 -13.83
CA VAL A 614 6.21 10.74 -14.50
C VAL A 614 6.24 9.28 -14.03
N ILE A 615 7.43 8.68 -13.84
CA ILE A 615 7.56 7.31 -13.34
C ILE A 615 7.04 7.18 -11.90
N VAL A 616 7.45 8.12 -11.04
CA VAL A 616 7.07 8.12 -9.62
C VAL A 616 5.57 8.42 -9.46
N ASN A 617 5.05 9.45 -10.16
CA ASN A 617 3.65 9.91 -10.07
C ASN A 617 2.77 9.38 -11.21
N ARG A 618 2.97 8.13 -11.62
CA ARG A 618 2.34 7.54 -12.83
C ARG A 618 0.80 7.63 -12.88
N ILE A 619 0.14 7.54 -11.73
CA ILE A 619 -1.33 7.57 -11.65
C ILE A 619 -1.84 8.98 -11.98
N ASP A 620 -1.25 10.00 -11.35
CA ASP A 620 -1.64 11.40 -11.55
C ASP A 620 -1.32 11.86 -12.98
N PHE A 621 -0.19 11.42 -13.52
CA PHE A 621 0.19 11.68 -14.92
C PHE A 621 -0.88 11.19 -15.91
N ILE A 622 -1.28 9.91 -15.83
CA ILE A 622 -2.28 9.33 -16.74
C ILE A 622 -3.62 10.06 -16.61
N GLN A 623 -4.04 10.36 -15.37
CA GLN A 623 -5.31 11.04 -15.11
C GLN A 623 -5.33 12.47 -15.68
N ASN A 624 -4.25 13.23 -15.50
CA ASN A 624 -4.14 14.61 -16.00
C ASN A 624 -4.19 14.68 -17.54
N ILE A 625 -3.56 13.74 -18.24
CA ILE A 625 -3.66 13.63 -19.71
C ILE A 625 -5.11 13.40 -20.15
N LYS A 626 -5.79 12.43 -19.52
CA LYS A 626 -7.18 12.09 -19.85
C LYS A 626 -8.12 13.27 -19.61
N ASP A 627 -7.95 13.98 -18.50
CA ASP A 627 -8.80 15.13 -18.16
C ASP A 627 -8.55 16.32 -19.10
N TYR A 628 -7.30 16.56 -19.52
CA TYR A 628 -6.97 17.59 -20.50
C TYR A 628 -7.55 17.29 -21.89
N GLN A 629 -7.42 16.05 -22.37
CA GLN A 629 -8.03 15.60 -23.62
C GLN A 629 -9.57 15.70 -23.59
N ARG A 630 -10.20 15.33 -22.46
CA ARG A 630 -11.65 15.47 -22.28
C ARG A 630 -12.08 16.92 -22.28
N PHE A 631 -11.31 17.81 -21.65
CA PHE A 631 -11.54 19.25 -21.65
C PHE A 631 -11.51 19.81 -23.08
N CYS A 632 -10.50 19.47 -23.88
CA CYS A 632 -10.38 19.93 -25.26
C CYS A 632 -11.52 19.44 -26.16
N THR A 633 -11.89 18.16 -26.05
CA THR A 633 -12.86 17.52 -26.95
C THR A 633 -14.33 17.79 -26.61
N SER A 634 -14.66 17.88 -25.31
CA SER A 634 -16.06 17.94 -24.85
C SER A 634 -16.33 18.99 -23.78
N GLY A 635 -15.37 19.27 -22.89
CA GLY A 635 -15.53 20.23 -21.81
C GLY A 635 -15.66 21.68 -22.29
N LEU A 636 -14.73 22.14 -23.13
CA LEU A 636 -14.72 23.51 -23.65
C LEU A 636 -15.95 23.81 -24.53
N PRO A 637 -16.35 22.95 -25.49
CA PRO A 637 -17.60 23.14 -26.24
C PRO A 637 -18.83 23.24 -25.34
N SER A 638 -18.93 22.39 -24.30
CA SER A 638 -20.05 22.40 -23.35
C SER A 638 -20.15 23.74 -22.61
N ILE A 639 -19.04 24.26 -22.07
CA ILE A 639 -19.02 25.54 -21.34
C ILE A 639 -19.41 26.70 -22.26
N LEU A 640 -19.01 26.65 -23.54
CA LEU A 640 -19.36 27.68 -24.53
C LEU A 640 -20.86 27.66 -24.90
N GLU A 641 -21.52 26.50 -24.83
CA GLU A 641 -22.93 26.29 -25.18
C GLU A 641 -23.92 26.45 -24.01
N GLU A 642 -23.46 26.45 -22.77
CA GLU A 642 -24.29 26.63 -21.58
C GLU A 642 -25.11 27.94 -21.58
N SER A 643 -26.28 27.95 -20.95
CA SER A 643 -27.15 29.13 -20.84
C SER A 643 -26.80 30.05 -19.65
N THR A 644 -25.51 30.16 -19.33
CA THR A 644 -24.94 30.97 -18.24
C THR A 644 -24.44 32.32 -18.73
N THR A 645 -24.14 33.23 -17.79
CA THR A 645 -23.59 34.56 -18.14
C THR A 645 -22.18 34.44 -18.72
N MET A 646 -21.75 35.40 -19.54
CA MET A 646 -20.42 35.37 -20.17
C MET A 646 -19.29 35.41 -19.13
N GLU A 647 -19.51 36.11 -18.01
CA GLU A 647 -18.58 36.15 -16.88
C GLU A 647 -18.39 34.78 -16.22
N GLU A 648 -19.48 34.04 -16.01
CA GLU A 648 -19.43 32.69 -15.45
C GLU A 648 -18.71 31.71 -16.39
N LYS A 649 -18.91 31.83 -17.71
CA LYS A 649 -18.20 31.02 -18.71
C LYS A 649 -16.71 31.29 -18.71
N LEU A 650 -16.31 32.56 -18.76
CA LEU A 650 -14.90 32.96 -18.72
C LEU A 650 -14.23 32.53 -17.42
N ALA A 651 -14.90 32.67 -16.27
CA ALA A 651 -14.39 32.22 -14.98
C ALA A 651 -14.28 30.69 -14.89
N ALA A 652 -15.20 29.94 -15.52
CA ALA A 652 -15.12 28.48 -15.58
C ALA A 652 -13.92 28.01 -16.43
N ILE A 653 -13.72 28.59 -17.62
CA ILE A 653 -12.58 28.26 -18.48
C ILE A 653 -11.26 28.64 -17.81
N PHE A 654 -11.18 29.84 -17.22
CA PHE A 654 -9.98 30.31 -16.53
C PHE A 654 -9.58 29.38 -15.37
N ARG A 655 -10.55 28.93 -14.57
CA ARG A 655 -10.29 27.96 -13.49
C ARG A 655 -9.73 26.65 -14.03
N GLN A 656 -10.32 26.10 -15.10
CA GLN A 656 -9.84 24.86 -15.73
C GLN A 656 -8.41 25.01 -16.27
N VAL A 657 -8.13 26.09 -17.01
CA VAL A 657 -6.79 26.40 -17.54
C VAL A 657 -5.76 26.56 -16.41
N HIS A 658 -6.12 27.27 -15.34
CA HIS A 658 -5.26 27.45 -14.16
C HIS A 658 -4.97 26.11 -13.45
N THR A 659 -5.97 25.24 -13.31
CA THR A 659 -5.80 23.89 -12.76
C THR A 659 -4.88 23.02 -13.63
N PHE A 660 -5.07 23.00 -14.96
CA PHE A 660 -4.19 22.24 -15.85
C PHE A 660 -2.75 22.75 -15.82
N LYS A 661 -2.54 24.08 -15.77
CA LYS A 661 -1.22 24.68 -15.64
C LYS A 661 -0.53 24.22 -14.35
N GLY A 662 -1.25 24.21 -13.23
CA GLY A 662 -0.73 23.71 -11.94
C GLY A 662 -0.35 22.22 -12.01
N ASN A 663 -1.24 21.40 -12.56
CA ASN A 663 -1.03 19.94 -12.62
C ASN A 663 0.13 19.56 -13.55
N PHE A 664 0.25 20.18 -14.73
CA PHE A 664 1.36 19.91 -15.65
C PHE A 664 2.69 20.49 -15.18
N SER A 665 2.67 21.61 -14.43
CA SER A 665 3.87 22.15 -13.80
C SER A 665 4.46 21.21 -12.76
N GLN A 666 3.64 20.49 -11.98
CA GLN A 666 4.11 19.49 -11.00
C GLN A 666 4.72 18.25 -11.64
N LEU A 667 4.43 18.03 -12.92
CA LEU A 667 4.97 16.93 -13.73
C LEU A 667 6.18 17.36 -14.56
N ASN A 668 6.63 18.62 -14.43
CA ASN A 668 7.70 19.25 -15.22
C ASN A 668 7.46 19.18 -16.75
N MET A 669 6.20 19.26 -17.19
CA MET A 669 5.83 19.32 -18.61
C MET A 669 5.86 20.77 -19.10
N GLY A 670 7.06 21.26 -19.41
CA GLY A 670 7.32 22.68 -19.62
C GLY A 670 6.61 23.29 -20.84
N ILE A 671 6.45 22.52 -21.92
CA ILE A 671 5.93 23.04 -23.20
C ILE A 671 4.43 23.35 -23.08
N VAL A 672 3.64 22.40 -22.58
CA VAL A 672 2.20 22.62 -22.38
C VAL A 672 1.93 23.72 -21.35
N VAL A 673 2.78 23.88 -20.33
CA VAL A 673 2.65 24.94 -19.30
C VAL A 673 2.86 26.32 -19.91
N GLU A 674 3.79 26.49 -20.84
CA GLU A 674 4.04 27.76 -21.51
C GLU A 674 2.82 28.21 -22.35
N HIS A 675 2.23 27.29 -23.12
CA HIS A 675 1.02 27.57 -23.90
C HIS A 675 -0.18 27.90 -23.02
N LEU A 676 -0.37 27.18 -21.90
CA LEU A 676 -1.44 27.47 -20.94
C LEU A 676 -1.25 28.83 -20.26
N HIS A 677 0.00 29.24 -20.00
CA HIS A 677 0.28 30.55 -19.45
C HIS A 677 -0.04 31.69 -20.43
N GLN A 678 0.33 31.54 -21.70
CA GLN A 678 -0.02 32.50 -22.75
C GLN A 678 -1.53 32.66 -22.88
N LEU A 679 -2.28 31.56 -22.88
CA LEU A 679 -3.75 31.57 -22.89
C LEU A 679 -4.34 32.30 -21.68
N GLU A 680 -3.80 32.05 -20.48
CA GLU A 680 -4.23 32.72 -19.24
C GLU A 680 -4.03 34.25 -19.32
N THR A 681 -2.91 34.70 -19.88
CA THR A 681 -2.61 36.12 -20.11
C THR A 681 -3.54 36.75 -21.15
N GLU A 682 -3.76 36.08 -22.29
CA GLU A 682 -4.69 36.55 -23.32
C GLU A 682 -6.12 36.68 -22.79
N MET A 683 -6.59 35.70 -22.01
CA MET A 683 -7.91 35.75 -21.37
C MET A 683 -8.02 36.89 -20.34
N THR A 684 -6.94 37.18 -19.61
CA THR A 684 -6.90 38.28 -18.63
C THR A 684 -6.91 39.65 -19.31
N ASN A 685 -6.15 39.81 -20.40
CA ASN A 685 -6.16 41.03 -21.21
C ASN A 685 -7.53 41.26 -21.86
N PHE A 686 -8.13 40.18 -22.39
CA PHE A 686 -9.48 40.20 -22.96
C PHE A 686 -10.54 40.65 -21.94
N LYS A 687 -10.39 40.23 -20.67
CA LYS A 687 -11.23 40.68 -19.54
C LYS A 687 -11.03 42.16 -19.20
N ASN A 688 -9.78 42.64 -19.21
CA ASN A 688 -9.42 43.99 -18.78
C ASN A 688 -9.70 45.08 -19.83
N GLU A 689 -9.57 44.78 -21.13
CA GLU A 689 -9.70 45.78 -22.20
C GLU A 689 -11.14 46.13 -22.60
N ARG A 690 -12.12 45.22 -22.40
CA ARG A 690 -13.45 45.34 -23.02
C ARG A 690 -14.65 45.44 -22.08
N GLY A 691 -14.50 45.19 -20.77
CA GLY A 691 -15.62 45.19 -19.82
C GLY A 691 -16.74 44.18 -20.18
N PHE A 692 -17.97 44.41 -19.71
CA PHE A 692 -19.11 43.45 -19.75
C PHE A 692 -19.82 43.27 -21.12
N ASN A 693 -19.19 43.60 -22.25
CA ASN A 693 -19.85 43.63 -23.57
C ASN A 693 -19.17 42.69 -24.60
N VAL A 694 -18.94 41.43 -24.20
CA VAL A 694 -18.31 40.40 -25.03
C VAL A 694 -19.36 39.60 -25.82
N ASP A 695 -19.20 39.50 -27.15
CA ASP A 695 -20.04 38.66 -28.01
C ASP A 695 -19.60 37.18 -27.97
N GLN A 696 -20.55 36.25 -27.91
CA GLN A 696 -20.33 34.81 -27.90
C GLN A 696 -19.67 34.30 -29.19
N GLN A 697 -19.87 35.00 -30.32
CA GLN A 697 -19.24 34.63 -31.59
C GLN A 697 -17.73 34.90 -31.59
N GLU A 698 -17.27 35.98 -30.96
CA GLU A 698 -15.85 36.32 -30.88
C GLU A 698 -15.08 35.35 -29.95
N LEU A 699 -15.69 34.95 -28.83
CA LEU A 699 -15.08 33.96 -27.93
C LEU A 699 -14.95 32.59 -28.60
N LYS A 700 -15.96 32.16 -29.37
CA LYS A 700 -15.87 30.94 -30.18
C LYS A 700 -14.79 31.04 -31.25
N GLN A 701 -14.57 32.22 -31.82
CA GLN A 701 -13.52 32.42 -32.80
C GLN A 701 -12.13 32.30 -32.18
N LEU A 702 -11.91 32.90 -31.00
CA LEU A 702 -10.64 32.81 -30.27
C LEU A 702 -10.22 31.36 -30.01
N PHE A 703 -11.12 30.50 -29.51
CA PHE A 703 -10.81 29.10 -29.24
C PHE A 703 -10.77 28.20 -30.48
N ASN A 704 -11.44 28.58 -31.59
CA ASN A 704 -11.37 27.83 -32.84
C ASN A 704 -10.04 28.03 -33.58
N GLU A 705 -9.33 29.12 -33.31
CA GLU A 705 -8.01 29.40 -33.87
C GLU A 705 -6.87 28.71 -33.09
N LEU A 706 -7.15 28.21 -31.87
CA LEU A 706 -6.19 27.53 -31.00
C LEU A 706 -6.29 26.01 -31.15
N GLU A 707 -5.19 25.36 -31.55
CA GLU A 707 -5.10 23.89 -31.60
C GLU A 707 -4.74 23.30 -30.23
N LEU A 708 -5.63 23.41 -29.23
CA LEU A 708 -5.36 23.00 -27.83
C LEU A 708 -4.87 21.54 -27.69
N GLU A 709 -5.33 20.64 -28.55
CA GLU A 709 -4.97 19.23 -28.50
C GLU A 709 -3.51 18.97 -28.91
N SER A 710 -2.89 19.86 -29.70
CA SER A 710 -1.50 19.70 -30.14
C SER A 710 -0.48 20.13 -29.08
N TRP A 711 -0.86 21.00 -28.13
CA TRP A 711 0.06 21.55 -27.13
C TRP A 711 0.67 20.50 -26.20
N LEU A 712 -0.06 19.42 -25.93
CA LEU A 712 0.42 18.31 -25.10
C LEU A 712 1.33 17.35 -25.88
N GLN A 713 1.22 17.30 -27.21
CA GLN A 713 1.86 16.26 -28.02
C GLN A 713 3.39 16.34 -28.00
N GLU A 714 3.96 17.53 -27.85
CA GLU A 714 5.41 17.71 -27.83
C GLU A 714 6.04 17.09 -26.58
N ASP A 715 5.52 17.38 -25.39
CA ASP A 715 5.99 16.77 -24.13
C ASP A 715 5.82 15.24 -24.15
N LEU A 716 4.70 14.74 -24.72
CA LEU A 716 4.45 13.30 -24.86
C LEU A 716 5.45 12.62 -25.82
N ALA A 717 5.81 13.28 -26.92
CA ALA A 717 6.79 12.74 -27.86
C ALA A 717 8.18 12.59 -27.23
N TYR A 718 8.59 13.54 -26.38
CA TYR A 718 9.85 13.43 -25.63
C TYR A 718 9.84 12.28 -24.62
N LEU A 719 8.73 12.09 -23.90
CA LEU A 719 8.57 10.95 -22.99
C LEU A 719 8.62 9.62 -23.73
N GLU A 720 7.96 9.53 -24.89
CA GLU A 720 7.96 8.35 -25.75
C GLU A 720 9.37 8.02 -26.29
N GLN A 721 10.16 9.05 -26.61
CA GLN A 721 11.55 8.87 -27.05
C GLN A 721 12.44 8.25 -25.96
N VAL A 722 12.26 8.64 -24.69
CA VAL A 722 13.10 8.18 -23.58
C VAL A 722 12.61 6.86 -23.00
N LEU A 723 11.30 6.71 -22.79
CA LEU A 723 10.70 5.55 -22.14
C LEU A 723 10.30 4.45 -23.13
N GLY A 724 10.16 4.79 -24.42
CA GLY A 724 9.87 3.88 -25.52
C GLY A 724 8.43 4.01 -26.04
N PRO A 725 8.16 3.50 -27.26
CA PRO A 725 6.85 3.62 -27.94
C PRO A 725 5.73 2.83 -27.24
N THR A 726 6.07 1.98 -26.27
CA THR A 726 5.10 1.22 -25.50
C THR A 726 4.48 2.01 -24.34
N LEU A 727 4.86 3.28 -24.17
CA LEU A 727 4.42 4.15 -23.07
C LEU A 727 2.89 4.21 -22.92
N PHE A 728 2.16 4.18 -24.04
CA PHE A 728 0.69 4.25 -24.10
C PHE A 728 0.07 3.02 -24.77
N THR A 729 0.63 1.83 -24.58
CA THR A 729 0.10 0.59 -25.18
C THR A 729 -1.26 0.15 -24.63
N GLN A 730 -1.58 0.53 -23.40
CA GLN A 730 -2.88 0.34 -22.75
C GLN A 730 -3.29 1.65 -22.08
N GLU A 731 -4.58 1.99 -22.09
CA GLU A 731 -5.08 3.29 -21.63
C GLU A 731 -4.81 3.60 -20.14
N ASP A 732 -4.31 2.64 -19.33
CA ASP A 732 -4.18 2.76 -17.86
C ASP A 732 -2.83 2.31 -17.24
N GLU A 733 -1.83 1.86 -18.02
CA GLU A 733 -0.58 1.33 -17.44
C GLU A 733 0.71 1.91 -18.05
N LEU A 734 1.65 2.28 -17.18
CA LEU A 734 3.01 2.71 -17.52
C LEU A 734 3.99 1.54 -17.40
N VAL A 735 4.51 1.01 -18.52
CA VAL A 735 5.39 -0.17 -18.54
C VAL A 735 6.85 0.23 -18.84
N ILE A 736 7.77 -0.08 -17.92
CA ILE A 736 9.20 0.29 -18.02
C ILE A 736 10.08 -0.92 -17.69
N SER A 737 11.11 -1.16 -18.50
CA SER A 737 12.02 -2.30 -18.29
C SER A 737 13.11 -2.01 -17.24
N LYS A 738 13.59 -3.05 -16.53
CA LYS A 738 14.69 -2.95 -15.55
C LYS A 738 15.97 -2.38 -16.16
N ILE A 739 16.26 -2.75 -17.42
CA ILE A 739 17.42 -2.23 -18.17
C ILE A 739 17.27 -0.72 -18.40
N LYS A 740 16.05 -0.26 -18.76
CA LYS A 740 15.77 1.17 -18.93
C LYS A 740 15.94 1.95 -17.64
N LEU A 741 15.50 1.38 -16.51
CA LEU A 741 15.74 1.98 -15.19
C LEU A 741 17.23 2.11 -14.91
N MET A 742 18.05 1.07 -15.15
CA MET A 742 19.51 1.17 -14.97
C MET A 742 20.17 2.17 -15.94
N GLU A 743 19.68 2.29 -17.17
CA GLU A 743 20.13 3.28 -18.15
C GLU A 743 19.81 4.71 -17.68
N ILE A 744 18.61 4.92 -17.15
CA ILE A 744 18.18 6.19 -16.55
C ILE A 744 19.01 6.49 -15.30
N GLU A 745 19.24 5.52 -14.41
CA GLU A 745 20.11 5.65 -13.22
C GLU A 745 21.51 6.16 -13.63
N LYS A 746 22.11 5.51 -14.64
CA LYS A 746 23.44 5.87 -15.13
C LYS A 746 23.48 7.24 -15.82
N ARG A 747 22.44 7.60 -16.58
CA ARG A 747 22.31 8.94 -17.19
C ARG A 747 22.15 10.01 -16.12
N ILE A 748 21.40 9.73 -15.05
CA ILE A 748 21.27 10.60 -13.89
C ILE A 748 22.64 10.81 -13.23
N GLU A 749 23.36 9.73 -12.91
CA GLU A 749 24.71 9.78 -12.31
C GLU A 749 25.74 10.57 -13.16
N THR A 750 25.53 10.63 -14.48
CA THR A 750 26.47 11.28 -15.41
C THR A 750 26.13 12.76 -15.65
N LEU A 751 24.84 13.10 -15.76
CA LEU A 751 24.38 14.41 -16.26
C LEU A 751 23.91 15.35 -15.15
N LEU A 752 23.44 14.81 -14.02
CA LEU A 752 22.91 15.59 -12.92
C LEU A 752 23.98 15.80 -11.83
N PRO A 753 23.95 16.93 -11.11
CA PRO A 753 24.87 17.17 -10.02
C PRO A 753 24.68 16.14 -8.89
N PRO A 754 25.71 15.90 -8.05
CA PRO A 754 25.62 14.93 -6.96
C PRO A 754 24.46 15.16 -5.99
N SER A 755 24.02 16.40 -5.78
CA SER A 755 22.83 16.75 -4.99
C SER A 755 21.55 16.16 -5.57
N GLU A 756 21.33 16.27 -6.88
CA GLU A 756 20.16 15.73 -7.55
C GLU A 756 20.23 14.20 -7.75
N CYS A 757 21.43 13.66 -7.99
CA CYS A 757 21.66 12.21 -8.03
C CYS A 757 21.27 11.54 -6.70
N LYS A 758 21.66 12.15 -5.58
CA LYS A 758 21.31 11.68 -4.23
C LYS A 758 19.80 11.63 -3.97
N LEU A 759 19.01 12.36 -4.75
CA LEU A 759 17.57 12.47 -4.58
C LEU A 759 16.79 11.52 -5.52
N LEU A 760 17.18 11.47 -6.80
CA LEU A 760 16.44 10.70 -7.81
C LEU A 760 16.81 9.21 -7.83
N ILE A 761 18.07 8.88 -7.51
CA ILE A 761 18.56 7.48 -7.54
C ILE A 761 17.88 6.61 -6.45
N PRO A 762 17.71 7.05 -5.20
CA PRO A 762 17.00 6.26 -4.19
C PRO A 762 15.55 5.94 -4.58
N GLU A 763 14.81 6.90 -5.14
CA GLU A 763 13.43 6.69 -5.59
C GLU A 763 13.36 5.67 -6.74
N LEU A 764 14.35 5.72 -7.63
CA LEU A 764 14.51 4.72 -8.69
C LEU A 764 14.90 3.33 -8.12
N ARG A 765 15.78 3.29 -7.11
CA ARG A 765 16.22 2.06 -6.43
C ARG A 765 15.13 1.44 -5.56
N ARG A 766 14.21 2.21 -4.99
CA ARG A 766 13.02 1.70 -4.27
C ARG A 766 12.16 0.79 -5.15
N LEU A 767 12.19 0.98 -6.47
CA LEU A 767 11.53 0.09 -7.44
C LEU A 767 12.28 -1.25 -7.63
N ARG A 768 13.49 -1.42 -7.06
CA ARG A 768 14.40 -2.57 -7.22
C ARG A 768 14.68 -3.39 -5.93
N TYR A 769 14.91 -2.76 -4.78
CA TYR A 769 15.37 -3.41 -3.53
C TYR A 769 14.26 -4.12 -2.73
N LYS A 770 14.61 -5.15 -1.95
CA LYS A 770 13.65 -5.95 -1.13
C LYS A 770 14.21 -6.38 0.24
N PRO A 771 13.36 -6.72 1.24
CA PRO A 771 13.81 -7.21 2.53
C PRO A 771 14.55 -8.56 2.43
N LEU A 772 15.74 -8.68 3.05
CA LEU A 772 16.56 -9.90 3.06
C LEU A 772 15.81 -11.11 3.62
N ALA A 773 15.00 -10.91 4.66
CA ALA A 773 14.19 -11.96 5.28
C ALA A 773 13.31 -12.70 4.26
N GLU A 774 12.86 -12.01 3.20
CA GLU A 774 12.07 -12.65 2.14
C GLU A 774 12.84 -13.75 1.39
N LEU A 775 14.17 -13.65 1.31
CA LEU A 775 15.01 -14.68 0.69
C LEU A 775 15.05 -15.98 1.51
N PHE A 776 14.68 -15.93 2.79
CA PHE A 776 14.68 -17.08 3.69
C PHE A 776 13.32 -17.75 3.84
N ASN A 777 12.24 -17.16 3.31
CA ASN A 777 10.86 -17.66 3.44
C ASN A 777 10.64 -19.07 2.88
N SER A 778 11.53 -19.55 2.00
CA SER A 778 11.45 -20.89 1.40
C SER A 778 12.07 -22.00 2.24
N PHE A 779 12.92 -21.68 3.22
CA PHE A 779 13.62 -22.69 4.03
C PHE A 779 12.77 -23.40 5.08
N PRO A 780 11.78 -22.77 5.74
CA PRO A 780 10.86 -23.48 6.63
C PRO A 780 10.19 -24.69 5.96
N ASP A 781 9.68 -24.50 4.74
CA ASP A 781 9.07 -25.59 3.96
C ASP A 781 10.10 -26.62 3.49
N TYR A 782 11.32 -26.19 3.15
CA TYR A 782 12.41 -27.10 2.79
C TYR A 782 12.82 -28.01 3.95
N VAL A 783 12.94 -27.46 5.16
CA VAL A 783 13.26 -28.21 6.39
C VAL A 783 12.16 -29.21 6.72
N ASN A 784 10.89 -28.81 6.65
CA ASN A 784 9.75 -29.71 6.89
C ASN A 784 9.75 -30.89 5.90
N ARG A 785 10.00 -30.65 4.61
CA ARG A 785 10.11 -31.75 3.62
C ARG A 785 11.28 -32.69 3.87
N LEU A 786 12.42 -32.16 4.35
CA LEU A 786 13.55 -33.01 4.73
C LEU A 786 13.21 -33.85 5.96
N ALA A 787 12.53 -33.27 6.94
CA ALA A 787 12.10 -33.93 8.17
C ALA A 787 11.17 -35.11 7.86
N ASP A 788 10.16 -34.89 7.02
CA ASP A 788 9.25 -35.95 6.56
C ASP A 788 10.00 -37.06 5.80
N ARG A 789 10.96 -36.69 4.94
CA ARG A 789 11.73 -37.65 4.14
C ARG A 789 12.63 -38.56 5.00
N PHE A 790 13.19 -38.01 6.08
CA PHE A 790 14.08 -38.74 6.97
C PHE A 790 13.36 -39.34 8.19
N ASP A 791 12.02 -39.19 8.25
CA ASP A 791 11.17 -39.65 9.36
C ASP A 791 11.61 -39.08 10.71
N LYS A 792 11.89 -37.77 10.72
CA LYS A 792 12.34 -37.01 11.90
C LYS A 792 11.42 -35.82 12.11
N PRO A 793 10.45 -35.89 13.04
CA PRO A 793 9.50 -34.80 13.24
C PRO A 793 10.21 -33.54 13.75
N VAL A 794 9.85 -32.37 13.21
CA VAL A 794 10.39 -31.07 13.60
C VAL A 794 9.29 -30.05 13.86
N TYR A 795 9.50 -29.12 14.78
CA TYR A 795 8.65 -27.96 14.96
C TYR A 795 8.79 -26.98 13.78
N PRO A 796 7.77 -26.12 13.53
CA PRO A 796 7.87 -25.07 12.53
C PRO A 796 9.12 -24.21 12.72
N VAL A 797 9.91 -24.05 11.65
CA VAL A 797 11.17 -23.28 11.69
C VAL A 797 10.88 -21.84 12.08
N MET A 798 11.49 -21.38 13.17
CA MET A 798 11.37 -20.00 13.61
C MET A 798 12.36 -19.12 12.86
N VAL A 799 11.86 -18.03 12.26
CA VAL A 799 12.69 -17.01 11.60
C VAL A 799 12.60 -15.72 12.41
N ALA A 800 13.72 -15.29 13.00
CA ALA A 800 13.85 -13.99 13.65
C ALA A 800 14.80 -13.14 12.80
N ALA A 801 14.30 -12.06 12.20
CA ALA A 801 15.07 -11.26 11.25
C ALA A 801 14.91 -9.76 11.46
N GLU A 802 16.04 -9.03 11.42
CA GLU A 802 16.06 -7.57 11.28
C GLU A 802 15.60 -7.14 9.87
N PRO A 803 14.93 -5.98 9.72
CA PRO A 803 14.39 -5.49 8.44
C PRO A 803 15.48 -4.86 7.55
N ILE A 804 16.40 -5.69 7.04
CA ILE A 804 17.52 -5.25 6.18
C ILE A 804 17.08 -5.29 4.71
N GLN A 805 17.23 -4.19 3.96
CA GLN A 805 16.94 -4.12 2.51
C GLN A 805 18.20 -4.43 1.70
N ILE A 806 18.08 -5.25 0.65
CA ILE A 806 19.20 -5.61 -0.23
C ILE A 806 18.73 -5.74 -1.69
N ASP A 807 19.65 -5.73 -2.64
CA ASP A 807 19.37 -6.26 -3.97
C ASP A 807 19.36 -7.80 -3.90
N PRO A 808 18.22 -8.48 -4.18
CA PRO A 808 18.14 -9.93 -4.15
C PRO A 808 19.17 -10.64 -5.03
N ASP A 809 19.61 -10.02 -6.13
CA ASP A 809 20.51 -10.64 -7.09
C ASP A 809 21.93 -10.82 -6.51
N SER A 810 22.36 -9.93 -5.61
CA SER A 810 23.71 -9.96 -5.01
C SER A 810 23.95 -11.12 -4.04
N TYR A 811 22.92 -11.55 -3.32
CA TYR A 811 23.03 -12.58 -2.27
C TYR A 811 22.51 -13.97 -2.71
N LYS A 812 21.91 -14.06 -3.91
CA LYS A 812 21.21 -15.24 -4.45
C LYS A 812 22.04 -16.53 -4.40
N ASN A 813 23.34 -16.47 -4.69
CA ASN A 813 24.20 -17.65 -4.74
C ASN A 813 24.49 -18.24 -3.35
N VAL A 814 24.74 -17.38 -2.35
CA VAL A 814 24.92 -17.80 -0.96
C VAL A 814 23.66 -18.44 -0.42
N ILE A 815 22.50 -17.80 -0.65
CA ILE A 815 21.21 -18.33 -0.23
C ILE A 815 20.96 -19.71 -0.83
N LYS A 816 21.25 -19.94 -2.11
CA LYS A 816 21.12 -21.27 -2.73
C LYS A 816 21.99 -22.33 -2.05
N ALA A 817 23.20 -21.97 -1.62
CA ALA A 817 24.11 -22.92 -0.97
C ALA A 817 23.65 -23.34 0.44
N LEU A 818 22.74 -22.60 1.09
CA LEU A 818 22.19 -22.92 2.42
C LEU A 818 21.40 -24.22 2.47
N VAL A 819 20.91 -24.69 1.33
CA VAL A 819 20.24 -26.00 1.16
C VAL A 819 21.07 -27.14 1.78
N HIS A 820 22.40 -27.05 1.75
CA HIS A 820 23.29 -28.03 2.35
C HIS A 820 23.32 -27.97 3.88
N VAL A 821 23.22 -26.76 4.47
CA VAL A 821 23.21 -26.58 5.93
C VAL A 821 21.95 -27.20 6.53
N PHE A 822 20.79 -26.83 6.00
CA PHE A 822 19.50 -27.37 6.46
C PHE A 822 19.38 -28.88 6.23
N ARG A 823 19.92 -29.40 5.12
CA ARG A 823 19.99 -30.85 4.90
C ARG A 823 20.83 -31.55 5.96
N ASN A 824 22.01 -31.02 6.27
CA ASN A 824 22.87 -31.61 7.28
C ASN A 824 22.23 -31.55 8.67
N ALA A 825 21.60 -30.43 9.03
CA ALA A 825 20.86 -30.28 10.28
C ALA A 825 19.79 -31.37 10.45
N VAL A 826 19.02 -31.69 9.40
CA VAL A 826 17.91 -32.66 9.49
C VAL A 826 18.35 -34.11 9.27
N ASP A 827 19.14 -34.40 8.22
CA ASP A 827 19.58 -35.77 7.91
C ASP A 827 20.58 -36.29 8.96
N HIS A 828 21.52 -35.44 9.39
CA HIS A 828 22.64 -35.87 10.25
C HIS A 828 22.60 -35.26 11.65
N GLY A 829 22.14 -34.01 11.79
CA GLY A 829 22.04 -33.33 13.09
C GLY A 829 21.00 -33.99 13.98
N LEU A 830 19.73 -33.93 13.57
CA LEU A 830 18.62 -34.46 14.35
C LEU A 830 18.66 -35.98 14.50
N GLU A 831 18.25 -36.49 15.65
CA GLU A 831 18.00 -37.90 15.92
C GLU A 831 16.56 -38.28 15.50
N ASN A 832 16.25 -39.58 15.41
CA ASN A 832 14.87 -40.01 15.20
C ASN A 832 14.05 -39.92 16.50
N ALA A 833 12.72 -39.99 16.40
CA ALA A 833 11.82 -39.78 17.54
C ALA A 833 12.13 -40.71 18.73
N ASP A 834 12.39 -41.99 18.47
CA ASP A 834 12.73 -42.98 19.50
C ASP A 834 14.07 -42.65 20.19
N GLU A 835 15.12 -42.36 19.41
CA GLU A 835 16.44 -41.95 19.90
C GLU A 835 16.36 -40.65 20.74
N ARG A 836 15.52 -39.69 20.34
CA ARG A 836 15.33 -38.43 21.08
C ARG A 836 14.68 -38.68 22.44
N LEU A 837 13.63 -39.49 22.50
CA LEU A 837 12.94 -39.82 23.74
C LEU A 837 13.84 -40.62 24.70
N GLU A 838 14.65 -41.55 24.17
CA GLU A 838 15.65 -42.30 24.96
C GLU A 838 16.72 -41.37 25.59
N GLN A 839 17.06 -40.27 24.92
CA GLN A 839 17.98 -39.25 25.39
C GLN A 839 17.31 -38.17 26.25
N GLY A 840 15.99 -38.28 26.52
CA GLY A 840 15.23 -37.32 27.33
C GLY A 840 14.88 -36.01 26.62
N LYS A 841 15.01 -35.96 25.30
CA LYS A 841 14.61 -34.82 24.46
C LYS A 841 13.15 -34.91 24.04
N GLU A 842 12.59 -33.79 23.59
CA GLU A 842 11.26 -33.79 22.98
C GLU A 842 11.26 -34.59 21.67
N GLU A 843 10.13 -35.26 21.39
CA GLU A 843 9.91 -36.04 20.18
C GLU A 843 10.20 -35.22 18.91
N TYR A 844 9.82 -33.94 18.89
CA TYR A 844 10.03 -33.02 17.78
C TYR A 844 11.35 -32.25 17.92
N GLY A 845 12.17 -32.24 16.86
CA GLY A 845 13.38 -31.41 16.74
C GLY A 845 13.07 -29.93 16.48
N ARG A 846 13.99 -29.03 16.83
CA ARG A 846 13.89 -27.59 16.56
C ARG A 846 14.99 -27.15 15.61
N VAL A 847 14.59 -26.41 14.58
CA VAL A 847 15.50 -25.69 13.68
C VAL A 847 15.11 -24.22 13.68
N SER A 848 16.07 -23.30 13.80
CA SER A 848 15.81 -21.86 13.79
C SER A 848 16.78 -21.07 12.92
N ILE A 849 16.32 -19.92 12.43
CA ILE A 849 17.06 -18.98 11.61
C ILE A 849 17.05 -17.62 12.30
N THR A 850 18.23 -17.05 12.52
CA THR A 850 18.41 -15.70 13.03
C THR A 850 19.14 -14.84 11.99
N ILE A 851 18.63 -13.65 11.73
CA ILE A 851 19.25 -12.67 10.83
C ILE A 851 19.40 -11.37 11.63
N SER A 852 20.65 -10.98 11.85
CA SER A 852 20.99 -9.70 12.47
C SER A 852 22.11 -9.01 11.68
N SER A 853 22.43 -7.77 12.03
CA SER A 853 23.50 -7.02 11.40
C SER A 853 24.41 -6.35 12.42
N ASN A 854 25.64 -6.07 12.00
CA ASN A 854 26.53 -5.12 12.67
C ASN A 854 27.09 -4.14 11.62
N GLU A 855 27.97 -3.22 12.04
CA GLU A 855 28.53 -2.16 11.17
C GLU A 855 29.21 -2.67 9.89
N ARG A 856 29.56 -3.96 9.79
CA ARG A 856 30.33 -4.51 8.67
C ARG A 856 29.71 -5.75 8.01
N TYR A 857 28.93 -6.53 8.75
CA TYR A 857 28.40 -7.80 8.28
C TYR A 857 26.94 -7.99 8.66
N ILE A 858 26.20 -8.60 7.75
CA ILE A 858 24.97 -9.31 8.03
C ILE A 858 25.35 -10.69 8.60
N ILE A 859 24.81 -11.02 9.77
CA ILE A 859 25.05 -12.27 10.48
C ILE A 859 23.81 -13.15 10.36
N VAL A 860 23.98 -14.31 9.72
CA VAL A 860 22.91 -15.30 9.57
C VAL A 860 23.27 -16.53 10.40
N GLY A 861 22.49 -16.83 11.43
CA GLY A 861 22.63 -18.03 12.27
C GLY A 861 21.58 -19.08 11.93
N ILE A 862 22.00 -20.31 11.69
CA ILE A 862 21.11 -21.46 11.47
C ILE A 862 21.41 -22.51 12.54
N SER A 863 20.42 -22.85 13.36
CA SER A 863 20.61 -23.68 14.56
C SER A 863 19.69 -24.90 14.58
N ASP A 864 20.19 -26.05 15.05
CA ASP A 864 19.43 -27.27 15.35
C ASP A 864 19.70 -27.79 16.78
N ASP A 865 18.75 -28.53 17.36
CA ASP A 865 18.82 -29.13 18.70
C ASP A 865 19.13 -30.65 18.70
N GLY A 866 19.86 -31.10 17.67
CA GLY A 866 20.16 -32.49 17.42
C GLY A 866 21.34 -33.05 18.23
N ARG A 867 22.03 -34.04 17.66
CA ARG A 867 23.08 -34.82 18.34
C ARG A 867 24.38 -34.05 18.56
N GLY A 868 24.56 -32.90 17.90
CA GLY A 868 25.82 -32.18 17.83
C GLY A 868 26.93 -32.95 17.08
N ILE A 869 28.11 -32.35 16.92
CA ILE A 869 29.23 -32.98 16.20
C ILE A 869 30.27 -33.49 17.20
N ASP A 870 30.62 -34.78 17.11
CA ASP A 870 31.66 -35.39 17.94
C ASP A 870 33.06 -35.05 17.40
N ALA A 871 33.76 -34.16 18.11
CA ALA A 871 35.12 -33.73 17.78
C ALA A 871 36.13 -34.90 17.76
N SER A 872 35.95 -35.93 18.60
CA SER A 872 36.86 -37.09 18.64
C SER A 872 36.70 -37.96 17.39
N ALA A 873 35.47 -38.12 16.91
CA ALA A 873 35.16 -38.83 15.67
C ALA A 873 35.72 -38.07 14.44
N VAL A 874 35.56 -36.75 14.41
CA VAL A 874 36.13 -35.88 13.37
C VAL A 874 37.66 -35.97 13.35
N ARG A 875 38.31 -35.90 14.53
CA ARG A 875 39.77 -36.00 14.70
C ARG A 875 40.32 -37.34 14.19
N THR A 876 39.67 -38.45 14.54
CA THR A 876 40.06 -39.80 14.10
C THR A 876 39.94 -39.95 12.59
N LYS A 877 38.89 -39.39 11.99
CA LYS A 877 38.66 -39.46 10.54
C LYS A 877 39.60 -38.56 9.76
N ALA A 878 39.93 -37.38 10.29
CA ALA A 878 40.93 -36.48 9.73
C ALA A 878 42.33 -37.11 9.73
N LEU A 879 42.68 -37.87 10.78
CA LEU A 879 43.92 -38.63 10.86
C LEU A 879 43.97 -39.77 9.84
N ALA A 880 42.88 -40.54 9.70
CA ALA A 880 42.78 -41.64 8.73
C ALA A 880 42.84 -41.18 7.27
N GLN A 881 42.36 -39.96 6.97
CA GLN A 881 42.42 -39.33 5.65
C GLN A 881 43.72 -38.52 5.42
N GLY A 882 44.59 -38.41 6.43
CA GLY A 882 45.86 -37.70 6.34
C GLY A 882 45.74 -36.19 6.11
N LEU A 883 44.61 -35.58 6.52
CA LEU A 883 44.35 -34.15 6.27
C LEU A 883 45.27 -33.23 7.05
N LEU A 884 45.73 -33.68 8.22
CA LEU A 884 46.69 -32.98 9.07
C LEU A 884 47.65 -34.00 9.74
N PRO A 885 48.89 -33.61 10.06
CA PRO A 885 49.84 -34.45 10.79
C PRO A 885 49.33 -34.83 12.19
N GLU A 886 49.64 -36.05 12.66
CA GLU A 886 49.17 -36.60 13.94
C GLU A 886 49.50 -35.69 15.14
N GLU A 887 50.68 -35.06 15.15
CA GLU A 887 51.08 -34.12 16.20
C GLU A 887 50.19 -32.86 16.24
N GLN A 888 49.78 -32.33 15.08
CA GLN A 888 48.89 -31.16 15.01
C GLN A 888 47.45 -31.54 15.36
N LEU A 889 47.02 -32.73 14.94
CA LEU A 889 45.72 -33.26 15.33
C LEU A 889 45.63 -33.63 16.80
N LEU A 890 46.72 -33.84 17.54
CA LEU A 890 46.67 -34.04 18.99
C LEU A 890 46.72 -32.71 19.76
N ALA A 891 47.29 -31.66 19.16
CA ALA A 891 47.43 -30.34 19.78
C ALA A 891 46.23 -29.39 19.56
N ALA A 892 45.44 -29.59 18.50
CA ALA A 892 44.31 -28.72 18.16
C ALA A 892 43.14 -28.84 19.16
N SER A 893 42.51 -27.70 19.48
CA SER A 893 41.30 -27.66 20.31
C SER A 893 40.11 -28.30 19.59
N ASP A 894 39.09 -28.72 20.34
CA ASP A 894 37.90 -29.34 19.74
C ASP A 894 37.16 -28.37 18.79
N GLU A 895 37.14 -27.07 19.08
CA GLU A 895 36.57 -26.04 18.20
C GLU A 895 37.27 -25.95 16.85
N GLU A 896 38.61 -25.99 16.84
CA GLU A 896 39.42 -25.96 15.61
C GLU A 896 39.23 -27.23 14.79
N ILE A 897 39.11 -28.38 15.45
CA ILE A 897 38.81 -29.66 14.80
C ILE A 897 37.42 -29.64 14.16
N ILE A 898 36.42 -29.06 14.82
CA ILE A 898 35.06 -28.98 14.28
C ILE A 898 35.01 -28.12 13.01
N GLN A 899 35.83 -27.07 12.87
CA GLN A 899 35.84 -26.27 11.63
C GLN A 899 36.32 -27.04 10.39
N LEU A 900 36.95 -28.22 10.57
CA LEU A 900 37.39 -29.07 9.44
C LEU A 900 36.22 -29.63 8.62
N VAL A 901 34.97 -29.53 9.11
CA VAL A 901 33.77 -29.90 8.34
C VAL A 901 33.55 -29.08 7.06
N PHE A 902 34.23 -27.93 6.93
CA PHE A 902 34.22 -27.11 5.72
C PHE A 902 35.33 -27.44 4.72
N VAL A 903 36.16 -28.46 4.99
CA VAL A 903 37.23 -28.90 4.09
C VAL A 903 36.66 -29.80 2.99
N ASP A 904 37.06 -29.53 1.75
CA ASP A 904 36.64 -30.30 0.58
C ASP A 904 36.99 -31.79 0.72
N GLY A 905 36.02 -32.67 0.45
CA GLY A 905 36.21 -34.11 0.54
C GLY A 905 35.96 -34.74 1.91
N PHE A 906 35.69 -33.93 2.95
CA PHE A 906 35.44 -34.43 4.29
C PHE A 906 33.99 -34.92 4.46
N SER A 907 33.80 -36.19 4.82
CA SER A 907 32.48 -36.81 5.07
C SER A 907 32.57 -37.83 6.19
N THR A 908 31.57 -37.91 7.07
CA THR A 908 31.56 -38.79 8.25
C THR A 908 30.97 -40.19 8.01
N LYS A 909 30.31 -40.48 6.88
CA LYS A 909 29.80 -41.84 6.55
C LYS A 909 30.86 -42.78 5.96
N GLU A 910 30.69 -44.10 6.16
CA GLU A 910 31.53 -45.17 5.59
C GLU A 910 30.97 -45.75 4.26
N THR A 911 29.69 -45.54 3.94
CA THR A 911 29.05 -46.03 2.71
C THR A 911 28.53 -44.89 1.82
N VAL A 912 28.87 -44.97 0.54
CA VAL A 912 28.59 -43.96 -0.50
C VAL A 912 27.25 -44.27 -1.17
N THR A 913 26.34 -43.30 -1.24
CA THR A 913 25.14 -43.35 -2.10
C THR A 913 25.23 -42.30 -3.22
N ASP A 914 24.67 -42.65 -4.39
CA ASP A 914 24.99 -42.13 -5.73
C ASP A 914 24.72 -40.63 -6.03
N ILE A 915 24.31 -39.81 -5.06
CA ILE A 915 24.09 -38.37 -5.30
C ILE A 915 24.75 -37.44 -4.27
N SER A 916 25.36 -37.93 -3.18
CA SER A 916 25.92 -37.02 -2.17
C SER A 916 27.23 -37.47 -1.49
N GLY A 917 27.85 -38.56 -1.94
CA GLY A 917 28.94 -39.20 -1.20
C GLY A 917 30.35 -38.59 -1.31
N ARG A 918 30.52 -37.28 -1.53
CA ARG A 918 31.86 -36.65 -1.64
C ARG A 918 32.20 -35.54 -0.64
N GLY A 919 31.31 -35.15 0.28
CA GLY A 919 31.63 -34.10 1.26
C GLY A 919 31.75 -32.68 0.67
N VAL A 920 31.10 -32.42 -0.47
CA VAL A 920 31.23 -31.15 -1.24
C VAL A 920 30.29 -30.05 -0.71
N GLY A 921 29.25 -30.39 0.06
CA GLY A 921 28.14 -29.48 0.36
C GLY A 921 28.51 -28.26 1.22
N LEU A 922 29.20 -28.46 2.34
CA LEU A 922 29.62 -27.35 3.21
C LEU A 922 30.83 -26.59 2.64
N ALA A 923 31.68 -27.25 1.87
CA ALA A 923 32.78 -26.61 1.15
C ALA A 923 32.29 -25.65 0.06
N ALA A 924 31.24 -26.03 -0.68
CA ALA A 924 30.56 -25.17 -1.66
C ALA A 924 29.95 -23.92 -1.00
N LEU A 925 29.31 -24.09 0.17
CA LEU A 925 28.81 -22.96 0.96
C LEU A 925 29.93 -22.00 1.36
N LYS A 926 31.06 -22.54 1.86
CA LYS A 926 32.22 -21.72 2.20
C LYS A 926 32.75 -20.96 0.99
N HIS A 927 32.80 -21.58 -0.19
CA HIS A 927 33.22 -20.91 -1.42
C HIS A 927 32.32 -19.73 -1.79
N GLU A 928 30.99 -19.91 -1.80
CA GLU A 928 30.05 -18.84 -2.16
C GLU A 928 30.08 -17.68 -1.14
N VAL A 929 30.18 -18.01 0.15
CA VAL A 929 30.28 -17.00 1.22
C VAL A 929 31.59 -16.20 1.12
N THR A 930 32.72 -16.87 0.86
CA THR A 930 34.01 -16.19 0.67
C THR A 930 34.09 -15.40 -0.64
N LYS A 931 33.44 -15.86 -1.72
CA LYS A 931 33.32 -15.12 -2.98
C LYS A 931 32.59 -13.79 -2.82
N LEU A 932 31.59 -13.75 -1.94
CA LEU A 932 30.89 -12.52 -1.58
C LEU A 932 31.74 -11.59 -0.69
N GLY A 933 32.84 -12.07 -0.12
CA GLY A 933 33.70 -11.33 0.84
C GLY A 933 33.41 -11.64 2.31
N GLY A 934 32.66 -12.72 2.59
CA GLY A 934 32.29 -13.18 3.92
C GLY A 934 33.04 -14.43 4.40
N TYR A 935 32.64 -15.00 5.54
CA TYR A 935 33.11 -16.30 6.02
C TYR A 935 32.09 -17.08 6.87
N PRO A 936 32.08 -18.42 6.84
CA PRO A 936 31.24 -19.25 7.71
C PRO A 936 31.96 -19.73 8.98
N ARG A 937 31.20 -20.07 10.02
CA ARG A 937 31.68 -20.66 11.30
C ARG A 937 30.65 -21.66 11.86
N VAL A 938 31.09 -22.72 12.53
CA VAL A 938 30.22 -23.73 13.18
C VAL A 938 30.48 -23.78 14.68
N GLU A 939 29.43 -23.86 15.48
CA GLU A 939 29.48 -24.08 16.93
C GLU A 939 28.58 -25.26 17.28
N THR A 940 29.00 -26.14 18.20
CA THR A 940 28.24 -27.35 18.51
C THR A 940 28.57 -27.91 19.88
N VAL A 941 27.56 -28.49 20.52
CA VAL A 941 27.67 -29.19 21.79
C VAL A 941 27.11 -30.59 21.60
N LEU A 942 27.92 -31.59 21.93
CA LEU A 942 27.54 -32.99 21.76
C LEU A 942 26.32 -33.31 22.64
N GLY A 943 25.27 -33.85 22.02
CA GLY A 943 23.99 -34.14 22.65
C GLY A 943 23.03 -32.95 22.77
N GLU A 944 23.43 -31.72 22.42
CA GLU A 944 22.54 -30.54 22.51
C GLU A 944 22.24 -29.88 21.16
N GLY A 945 23.17 -29.92 20.19
CA GLY A 945 22.90 -29.43 18.84
C GLY A 945 24.07 -28.72 18.16
N THR A 946 23.80 -28.11 17.01
CA THR A 946 24.79 -27.40 16.17
C THR A 946 24.20 -26.07 15.66
N THR A 947 25.02 -25.01 15.63
CA THR A 947 24.69 -23.73 15.00
C THR A 947 25.75 -23.34 13.98
N VAL A 948 25.31 -22.98 12.77
CA VAL A 948 26.16 -22.49 11.67
C VAL A 948 25.92 -21.00 11.48
N TYR A 949 26.97 -20.19 11.65
CA TYR A 949 26.95 -18.76 11.44
C TYR A 949 27.59 -18.38 10.10
N LEU A 950 26.93 -17.50 9.34
CA LEU A 950 27.47 -16.88 8.14
C LEU A 950 27.62 -15.37 8.35
N TYR A 951 28.83 -14.86 8.13
CA TYR A 951 29.12 -13.44 8.13
C TYR A 951 29.19 -12.96 6.67
N LEU A 952 28.15 -12.27 6.20
CA LEU A 952 28.03 -11.77 4.84
C LEU A 952 28.28 -10.26 4.83
N PRO A 953 29.09 -9.70 3.93
CA PRO A 953 29.32 -8.26 3.91
C PRO A 953 28.02 -7.53 3.63
N LEU A 954 27.76 -6.48 4.40
CA LEU A 954 26.67 -5.55 4.14
C LEU A 954 27.05 -4.78 2.87
N GLU A 955 26.20 -4.79 1.84
CA GLU A 955 26.37 -3.88 0.70
C GLU A 955 26.46 -2.47 1.27
N ASN A 956 27.49 -1.70 0.88
CA ASN A 956 27.57 -0.30 1.24
C ASN A 956 26.35 0.40 0.63
N GLU A 957 25.27 0.49 1.40
CA GLU A 957 24.34 1.59 1.25
C GLU A 957 25.17 2.84 1.58
N ASP A 958 25.53 3.62 0.57
CA ASP A 958 25.64 5.05 0.79
C ASP A 958 24.23 5.56 1.16
N VAL A 959 23.79 5.25 2.38
CA VAL A 959 22.67 5.93 3.01
C VAL A 959 23.12 7.37 3.12
N TRP A 960 22.59 8.22 2.25
CA TRP A 960 22.88 9.64 2.33
C TRP A 960 22.31 10.17 3.65
N THR A 961 23.14 10.91 4.38
CA THR A 961 22.81 11.51 5.66
C THR A 961 22.58 13.01 5.49
N LEU A 962 21.51 13.53 6.07
CA LEU A 962 21.23 14.97 6.10
C LEU A 962 21.39 15.49 7.54
N PRO A 963 22.23 16.49 7.80
CA PRO A 963 22.30 17.14 9.10
C PRO A 963 20.94 17.73 9.48
N VAL A 964 20.52 17.52 10.73
CA VAL A 964 19.24 18.09 11.23
C VAL A 964 19.26 19.61 11.18
N SER A 965 20.44 20.23 11.33
CA SER A 965 20.64 21.67 11.16
C SER A 965 20.13 22.18 9.82
N ASP A 966 20.32 21.41 8.76
CA ASP A 966 20.00 21.84 7.39
C ASP A 966 18.48 21.89 7.15
N LEU A 967 17.68 21.27 8.02
CA LEU A 967 16.22 21.36 8.03
C LEU A 967 15.71 22.38 9.07
N LEU A 968 16.26 22.35 10.29
CA LEU A 968 15.74 23.17 11.38
C LEU A 968 16.19 24.63 11.31
N VAL A 969 17.37 24.93 10.75
CA VAL A 969 17.86 26.31 10.64
C VAL A 969 16.98 27.13 9.69
N PRO A 970 16.67 26.68 8.46
CA PRO A 970 15.74 27.45 7.61
C PRO A 970 14.33 27.53 8.18
N LEU A 971 13.87 26.50 8.90
CA LEU A 971 12.60 26.54 9.64
C LEU A 971 12.62 27.61 10.74
N LEU A 972 13.71 27.74 11.48
CA LEU A 972 13.87 28.76 12.51
C LEU A 972 13.92 30.16 11.92
N GLU A 973 14.72 30.37 10.87
CA GLU A 973 14.83 31.65 10.18
C GLU A 973 13.49 32.08 9.58
N THR A 974 12.80 31.17 8.89
CA THR A 974 11.47 31.44 8.32
C THR A 974 10.43 31.73 9.41
N THR A 975 10.50 31.03 10.55
CA THR A 975 9.60 31.29 11.69
C THR A 975 9.87 32.65 12.32
N GLN A 976 11.15 33.02 12.52
CA GLN A 976 11.52 34.33 13.04
C GLN A 976 11.08 35.46 12.10
N GLY A 977 11.29 35.29 10.79
CA GLY A 977 10.80 36.22 9.77
C GLY A 977 9.26 36.32 9.78
N PHE A 978 8.56 35.19 9.81
CA PHE A 978 7.09 35.16 9.90
C PHE A 978 6.56 35.90 11.14
N LEU A 979 7.11 35.60 12.32
CA LEU A 979 6.67 36.22 13.58
C LEU A 979 6.98 37.72 13.65
N SER A 980 8.13 38.15 13.15
CA SER A 980 8.56 39.55 13.23
C SER A 980 8.00 40.43 12.11
N GLU A 981 8.02 39.96 10.86
CA GLU A 981 7.63 40.75 9.68
C GLU A 981 6.13 40.72 9.41
N GLN A 982 5.47 39.56 9.61
CA GLN A 982 4.04 39.41 9.30
C GLN A 982 3.16 39.59 10.53
N ILE A 983 3.59 39.10 11.71
CA ILE A 983 2.81 39.19 12.96
C ILE A 983 3.25 40.39 13.83
N GLY A 984 4.46 40.94 13.62
CA GLY A 984 4.95 42.09 14.40
C GLY A 984 5.34 41.76 15.85
N LEU A 985 5.66 40.50 16.15
CA LEU A 985 6.12 40.06 17.46
C LEU A 985 7.64 40.17 17.58
N GLU A 986 8.12 40.74 18.69
CA GLU A 986 9.54 40.68 19.05
C GLU A 986 9.89 39.25 19.46
N VAL A 987 10.82 38.65 18.73
CA VAL A 987 11.39 37.33 19.00
C VAL A 987 12.82 37.51 19.50
N GLU A 988 13.17 36.85 20.60
CA GLU A 988 14.57 36.84 21.04
C GLU A 988 15.45 36.15 19.99
N PRO A 989 16.63 36.68 19.64
CA PRO A 989 17.51 36.06 18.66
C PRO A 989 17.99 34.70 19.18
N VAL A 990 17.67 33.66 18.43
CA VAL A 990 18.01 32.28 18.75
C VAL A 990 19.04 31.77 17.73
N ASP A 991 20.18 31.27 18.23
CA ASP A 991 21.25 30.67 17.41
C ASP A 991 21.03 29.15 17.24
N GLN A 992 21.74 28.54 16.30
CA GLN A 992 21.66 27.10 15.97
C GLN A 992 21.87 26.18 17.19
N THR A 993 22.53 26.69 18.25
CA THR A 993 22.74 26.01 19.53
C THR A 993 21.47 25.74 20.34
N ALA A 994 20.33 26.31 19.96
CA ALA A 994 19.04 26.08 20.63
C ALA A 994 18.26 24.87 20.11
N ILE A 995 18.74 24.21 19.05
CA ILE A 995 18.20 22.94 18.58
C ILE A 995 18.63 21.84 19.55
N VAL A 996 17.67 21.23 20.24
CA VAL A 996 17.94 20.19 21.24
C VAL A 996 17.28 18.88 20.83
N ARG A 997 18.05 17.79 20.89
CA ARG A 997 17.52 16.43 20.77
C ARG A 997 16.86 16.01 22.09
N GLN A 998 15.60 15.60 22.05
CA GLN A 998 14.81 15.25 23.23
C GLN A 998 14.22 13.83 23.10
N ASN A 999 13.88 13.22 24.24
CA ASN A 999 13.22 11.89 24.27
C ASN A 999 11.69 11.98 24.21
N SER A 1000 11.14 13.18 24.40
CA SER A 1000 9.71 13.47 24.39
C SER A 1000 9.51 14.95 24.13
N LEU A 1001 8.40 15.31 23.48
CA LEU A 1001 7.99 16.69 23.24
C LEU A 1001 6.74 16.99 24.06
N GLU A 1002 6.80 18.04 24.89
CA GLU A 1002 5.63 18.59 25.58
C GLU A 1002 4.87 19.49 24.61
N LEU A 1003 3.57 19.24 24.44
CA LEU A 1003 2.71 19.98 23.53
C LEU A 1003 1.83 20.96 24.31
N ASN A 1004 1.69 22.16 23.78
CA ASN A 1004 0.76 23.16 24.32
C ASN A 1004 -0.68 22.81 23.94
N ARG A 1005 -1.63 23.57 24.53
CA ARG A 1005 -3.06 23.31 24.40
C ARG A 1005 -3.52 23.22 22.95
N LYS A 1006 -2.92 24.01 22.05
CA LYS A 1006 -3.19 23.99 20.61
C LYS A 1006 -1.88 23.70 19.87
N THR A 1007 -1.88 22.63 19.08
CA THR A 1007 -0.71 22.16 18.34
C THR A 1007 -1.11 21.77 16.92
N ALA A 1008 -0.35 22.19 15.91
CA ALA A 1008 -0.48 21.68 14.55
C ALA A 1008 0.58 20.62 14.25
N LEU A 1009 0.17 19.57 13.54
CA LEU A 1009 1.02 18.49 13.07
C LEU A 1009 0.93 18.39 11.55
N LEU A 1010 2.08 18.32 10.88
CA LEU A 1010 2.18 18.12 9.45
C LEU A 1010 3.08 16.92 9.18
N ALA A 1011 2.58 15.96 8.41
CA ALA A 1011 3.42 14.85 7.98
C ALA A 1011 4.17 15.25 6.71
N ILE A 1012 5.48 15.06 6.72
CA ILE A 1012 6.38 15.25 5.59
C ILE A 1012 6.74 13.86 5.06
N ARG A 1013 6.47 13.63 3.78
CA ARG A 1013 6.76 12.37 3.08
C ARG A 1013 7.60 12.63 1.83
N GLY A 1014 8.16 11.58 1.24
CA GLY A 1014 8.98 11.67 0.03
C GLY A 1014 10.45 11.44 0.37
N ALA A 1015 11.30 12.44 0.10
CA ALA A 1015 12.74 12.34 0.34
C ALA A 1015 13.11 12.11 1.82
N ILE A 1016 12.30 12.64 2.74
CA ILE A 1016 12.44 12.48 4.20
C ILE A 1016 11.05 12.14 4.76
N GLU A 1017 11.00 11.18 5.68
CA GLU A 1017 9.77 10.81 6.39
C GLU A 1017 9.84 11.29 7.85
N CYS A 1018 9.15 12.38 8.15
CA CYS A 1018 9.09 12.96 9.50
C CYS A 1018 7.79 13.72 9.75
N TYR A 1019 7.53 14.06 11.01
CA TYR A 1019 6.44 14.97 11.38
C TYR A 1019 7.01 16.31 11.80
N PHE A 1020 6.52 17.38 11.18
CA PHE A 1020 6.70 18.74 11.66
C PHE A 1020 5.62 19.07 12.69
N VAL A 1021 6.06 19.58 13.83
CA VAL A 1021 5.22 19.90 14.98
C VAL A 1021 5.34 21.40 15.26
N LEU A 1022 4.21 22.08 15.29
CA LEU A 1022 4.12 23.47 15.69
C LEU A 1022 3.21 23.62 16.91
N SER A 1023 3.76 24.08 18.04
CA SER A 1023 3.06 24.20 19.31
C SER A 1023 3.19 25.62 19.86
N VAL A 1024 2.08 26.27 20.18
CA VAL A 1024 2.02 27.71 20.46
C VAL A 1024 1.19 27.97 21.72
N ASP A 1025 1.57 28.95 22.53
CA ASP A 1025 0.75 29.41 23.68
C ASP A 1025 -0.50 30.18 23.21
N ASP A 1026 -1.62 30.02 23.91
CA ASP A 1026 -2.92 30.63 23.56
C ASP A 1026 -2.83 32.17 23.36
N GLU A 1027 -2.00 32.87 24.15
CA GLU A 1027 -1.82 34.32 24.04
C GLU A 1027 -1.13 34.74 22.73
N VAL A 1028 -0.16 33.98 22.26
CA VAL A 1028 0.53 34.22 20.98
C VAL A 1028 -0.42 33.94 19.82
N LEU A 1029 -1.19 32.84 19.90
CA LEU A 1029 -2.14 32.46 18.85
C LEU A 1029 -3.28 33.48 18.71
N ARG A 1030 -3.76 34.09 19.81
CA ARG A 1030 -4.73 35.20 19.75
C ARG A 1030 -4.21 36.39 18.97
N LEU A 1031 -2.94 36.75 19.15
CA LEU A 1031 -2.33 37.85 18.41
C LEU A 1031 -2.19 37.52 16.91
N MET A 1032 -1.88 36.27 16.58
CA MET A 1032 -1.86 35.80 15.18
C MET A 1032 -3.24 35.92 14.53
N VAL A 1033 -4.31 35.43 15.19
CA VAL A 1033 -5.69 35.51 14.67
C VAL A 1033 -6.10 36.96 14.39
N ARG A 1034 -5.78 37.89 15.30
CA ARG A 1034 -6.10 39.32 15.16
C ARG A 1034 -5.35 40.01 14.03
N ASN A 1035 -4.16 39.54 13.65
CA ASN A 1035 -3.42 40.08 12.51
C ASN A 1035 -3.90 39.51 11.16
N TYR A 1036 -4.41 38.28 11.14
CA TYR A 1036 -4.91 37.65 9.91
C TYR A 1036 -6.30 38.16 9.50
N LEU A 1037 -7.11 38.61 10.45
CA LEU A 1037 -8.48 39.07 10.20
C LEU A 1037 -8.53 40.60 10.22
N MET A 1038 -8.90 41.22 9.09
CA MET A 1038 -8.97 42.69 8.94
C MET A 1038 -10.20 43.34 9.62
N ASP A 1039 -11.13 42.55 10.14
CA ASP A 1039 -12.40 43.00 10.72
C ASP A 1039 -12.42 42.89 12.27
N ASP A 1040 -13.20 43.75 12.94
CA ASP A 1040 -13.37 43.75 14.40
C ASP A 1040 -14.07 42.45 14.88
N LEU A 1041 -13.30 41.52 15.45
CA LEU A 1041 -13.79 40.26 16.04
C LEU A 1041 -14.65 40.49 17.29
N GLN A 1042 -15.78 39.79 17.40
CA GLN A 1042 -16.57 39.77 18.64
C GLN A 1042 -15.86 38.95 19.73
N PRO A 1043 -16.03 39.28 21.03
CA PRO A 1043 -15.45 38.49 22.12
C PRO A 1043 -15.97 37.04 22.10
N GLY A 1044 -15.09 36.08 21.80
CA GLY A 1044 -15.39 34.64 21.75
C GLY A 1044 -15.26 34.00 20.36
N GLU A 1045 -15.31 34.78 19.28
CA GLU A 1045 -15.12 34.27 17.90
C GLU A 1045 -13.66 33.89 17.62
N GLU A 1046 -12.71 34.46 18.37
CA GLU A 1046 -11.27 34.16 18.23
C GLU A 1046 -10.98 32.66 18.35
N GLU A 1047 -11.69 31.94 19.22
CA GLU A 1047 -11.42 30.52 19.51
C GLU A 1047 -11.86 29.57 18.39
N GLU A 1048 -12.79 30.00 17.53
CA GLU A 1048 -13.22 29.26 16.34
C GLU A 1048 -12.14 29.30 15.25
N TYR A 1049 -11.50 30.46 15.04
CA TYR A 1049 -10.47 30.63 14.01
C TYR A 1049 -9.07 30.18 14.44
N MET A 1050 -8.83 29.96 15.74
CA MET A 1050 -7.51 29.55 16.25
C MET A 1050 -6.95 28.29 15.59
N GLN A 1051 -7.79 27.29 15.32
CA GLN A 1051 -7.31 26.03 14.71
C GLN A 1051 -6.96 26.21 13.24
N ASP A 1052 -7.77 26.96 12.50
CA ASP A 1052 -7.56 27.24 11.08
C ASP A 1052 -6.32 28.11 10.89
N ILE A 1053 -6.17 29.18 11.68
CA ILE A 1053 -4.99 30.05 11.63
C ILE A 1053 -3.72 29.32 12.07
N LEU A 1054 -3.80 28.42 13.06
CA LEU A 1054 -2.65 27.61 13.47
C LEU A 1054 -2.22 26.64 12.37
N GLY A 1055 -3.18 25.99 11.70
CA GLY A 1055 -2.91 25.11 10.55
C GLY A 1055 -2.30 25.88 9.37
N GLU A 1056 -2.86 27.04 9.03
CA GLU A 1056 -2.38 27.88 7.92
C GLU A 1056 -1.01 28.48 8.21
N SER A 1057 -0.75 28.88 9.46
CA SER A 1057 0.56 29.36 9.88
C SER A 1057 1.61 28.25 9.81
N ALA A 1058 1.26 27.02 10.19
CA ALA A 1058 2.15 25.88 10.09
C ALA A 1058 2.46 25.51 8.62
N ASN A 1059 1.45 25.54 7.75
CA ASN A 1059 1.62 25.40 6.29
C ASN A 1059 2.51 26.51 5.71
N THR A 1060 2.30 27.76 6.11
CA THR A 1060 3.03 28.91 5.59
C THR A 1060 4.50 28.88 6.01
N ILE A 1061 4.77 28.59 7.29
CA ILE A 1061 6.13 28.47 7.83
C ILE A 1061 6.88 27.33 7.13
N LEU A 1062 6.25 26.15 7.04
CA LEU A 1062 6.89 25.00 6.39
C LEU A 1062 7.03 25.21 4.87
N GLY A 1063 6.01 25.74 4.19
CA GLY A 1063 6.06 25.97 2.75
C GLY A 1063 7.08 27.03 2.33
N ASN A 1064 7.31 28.05 3.16
CA ASN A 1064 8.36 29.03 2.92
C ASN A 1064 9.75 28.52 3.30
N SER A 1065 9.87 27.70 4.35
CA SER A 1065 11.16 27.12 4.73
C SER A 1065 11.64 26.09 3.72
N VAL A 1066 10.71 25.40 3.04
CA VAL A 1066 11.02 24.43 2.00
C VAL A 1066 11.85 25.04 0.89
N LYS A 1067 11.61 26.29 0.47
CA LYS A 1067 12.38 27.02 -0.57
C LYS A 1067 13.87 27.23 -0.28
N TYR A 1068 14.28 26.91 0.95
CA TYR A 1068 15.66 26.99 1.40
C TYR A 1068 16.28 25.60 1.58
N PHE A 1069 15.57 24.54 1.21
CA PHE A 1069 16.05 23.16 1.20
C PHE A 1069 16.54 22.80 -0.21
N PRO A 1070 17.85 22.95 -0.51
CA PRO A 1070 18.33 22.93 -1.88
C PRO A 1070 18.01 21.59 -2.57
N GLY A 1071 17.09 21.61 -3.54
CA GLY A 1071 16.70 20.43 -4.33
C GLY A 1071 15.73 19.47 -3.64
N LEU A 1072 15.32 19.71 -2.40
CA LEU A 1072 14.31 18.92 -1.69
C LEU A 1072 12.88 19.46 -1.93
N GLU A 1073 12.75 20.68 -2.43
CA GLU A 1073 11.48 21.43 -2.48
C GLU A 1073 10.37 20.73 -3.26
N GLU A 1074 10.73 20.10 -4.37
CA GLU A 1074 9.80 19.45 -5.30
C GLU A 1074 9.59 17.96 -4.96
N LEU A 1075 10.24 17.48 -3.88
CA LEU A 1075 10.33 16.06 -3.51
C LEU A 1075 9.79 15.78 -2.10
N LEU A 1076 9.30 16.80 -1.40
CA LEU A 1076 8.58 16.68 -0.15
C LEU A 1076 7.08 16.80 -0.42
N ILE A 1077 6.33 15.80 0.03
CA ILE A 1077 4.87 15.84 0.08
C ILE A 1077 4.50 16.24 1.50
N ILE A 1078 3.91 17.43 1.65
CA ILE A 1078 3.39 17.92 2.92
C ILE A 1078 1.90 17.57 2.96
N ASP A 1079 1.52 16.70 3.89
CA ASP A 1079 0.11 16.37 4.12
C ASP A 1079 -0.65 17.57 4.74
N SER A 1080 -1.98 17.54 4.66
CA SER A 1080 -2.83 18.55 5.29
C SER A 1080 -2.57 18.65 6.81
N PRO A 1081 -2.47 19.88 7.36
CA PRO A 1081 -2.18 20.08 8.78
C PRO A 1081 -3.32 19.55 9.65
N VAL A 1082 -2.96 18.84 10.71
CA VAL A 1082 -3.89 18.36 11.74
C VAL A 1082 -3.71 19.22 12.98
N ALA A 1083 -4.71 20.04 13.29
CA ALA A 1083 -4.74 20.82 14.53
C ALA A 1083 -5.33 20.00 15.69
N LEU A 1084 -4.56 19.87 16.77
CA LEU A 1084 -4.95 19.23 18.02
C LEU A 1084 -5.29 20.29 19.07
N ALA A 1085 -6.32 20.01 19.88
CA ALA A 1085 -6.70 20.83 21.03
C ALA A 1085 -6.83 19.96 22.28
N THR A 1086 -5.86 20.01 23.21
CA THR A 1086 -5.81 19.12 24.39
C THR A 1086 -5.24 19.85 25.59
N GLU A 1087 -5.77 19.73 26.81
CA GLU A 1087 -5.26 20.50 27.96
C GLU A 1087 -3.83 20.13 28.39
N GLU A 1088 -3.41 18.87 28.20
CA GLU A 1088 -2.03 18.40 28.38
C GLU A 1088 -1.77 17.25 27.40
N ALA A 1089 -0.80 17.39 26.50
CA ALA A 1089 -0.37 16.30 25.62
C ALA A 1089 1.15 16.13 25.63
N LEU A 1090 1.57 14.87 25.73
CA LEU A 1090 2.96 14.46 25.67
C LEU A 1090 3.16 13.55 24.46
N MET A 1091 4.02 13.95 23.53
CA MET A 1091 4.41 13.09 22.42
C MET A 1091 5.63 12.27 22.84
N ARG A 1092 5.46 10.95 22.96
CA ARG A 1092 6.54 10.00 23.29
C ARG A 1092 6.49 8.81 22.35
N TYR A 1093 7.60 8.55 21.66
CA TYR A 1093 7.75 7.39 20.80
C TYR A 1093 9.05 6.66 21.16
N LYS A 1094 8.96 5.36 21.43
CA LYS A 1094 9.98 4.60 22.19
C LYS A 1094 11.35 4.49 21.48
N GLU A 1095 11.39 4.76 20.18
CA GLU A 1095 12.58 4.64 19.31
C GLU A 1095 12.67 5.76 18.25
N ALA A 1096 11.83 6.82 18.34
CA ALA A 1096 11.89 7.94 17.41
C ALA A 1096 13.01 8.92 17.79
N GLN A 1097 13.55 9.62 16.80
CA GLN A 1097 14.45 10.75 17.03
C GLN A 1097 13.64 12.04 17.00
N ILE A 1098 13.69 12.81 18.09
CA ILE A 1098 12.92 14.05 18.24
C ILE A 1098 13.91 15.21 18.43
N TRP A 1099 13.76 16.23 17.61
CA TRP A 1099 14.46 17.51 17.76
C TRP A 1099 13.45 18.62 17.93
N SER A 1100 13.76 19.57 18.79
CA SER A 1100 12.89 20.70 19.05
C SER A 1100 13.69 21.96 19.26
N CYS A 1101 13.09 23.09 18.90
CA CYS A 1101 13.58 24.41 19.23
C CYS A 1101 12.43 25.25 19.80
N GLN A 1102 12.73 26.05 20.82
CA GLN A 1102 11.77 26.94 21.45
C GLN A 1102 12.19 28.38 21.21
N LEU A 1103 11.24 29.19 20.75
CA LEU A 1103 11.37 30.63 20.58
C LEU A 1103 10.57 31.32 21.69
N GLN A 1104 11.22 32.27 22.37
CA GLN A 1104 10.56 33.14 23.33
C GLN A 1104 10.12 34.42 22.60
N THR A 1105 8.82 34.71 22.66
CA THR A 1105 8.26 35.97 22.15
C THR A 1105 7.82 36.85 23.31
N SER A 1106 7.54 38.12 23.02
CA SER A 1106 6.98 39.08 23.99
C SER A 1106 5.62 38.68 24.57
N ALA A 1107 4.89 37.75 23.92
CA ALA A 1107 3.53 37.33 24.31
C ALA A 1107 3.44 35.87 24.77
N GLY A 1108 4.53 35.09 24.71
CA GLY A 1108 4.52 33.67 25.10
C GLY A 1108 5.50 32.81 24.31
N ARG A 1109 5.38 31.49 24.46
CA ARG A 1109 6.28 30.51 23.82
C ARG A 1109 5.75 30.00 22.49
N PHE A 1110 6.68 29.81 21.57
CA PHE A 1110 6.44 29.24 20.24
C PHE A 1110 7.45 28.11 20.02
N SER A 1111 6.98 26.88 19.82
CA SER A 1111 7.82 25.69 19.77
C SER A 1111 7.69 24.98 18.43
N LEU A 1112 8.83 24.62 17.86
CA LEU A 1112 8.97 23.85 16.63
C LEU A 1112 9.57 22.49 16.95
N GLY A 1113 9.09 21.44 16.30
CA GLY A 1113 9.62 20.08 16.47
C GLY A 1113 9.67 19.29 15.17
N LEU A 1114 10.67 18.42 15.05
CA LEU A 1114 10.74 17.38 14.04
C LEU A 1114 10.77 16.02 14.75
N VAL A 1115 9.84 15.14 14.37
CA VAL A 1115 9.74 13.78 14.91
C VAL A 1115 9.98 12.77 13.79
N VAL A 1116 11.06 12.00 13.89
CA VAL A 1116 11.44 10.96 12.91
C VAL A 1116 11.11 9.58 13.49
N PRO A 1117 10.16 8.83 12.91
CA PRO A 1117 9.82 7.48 13.35
C PRO A 1117 10.99 6.48 13.17
N PRO A 1118 11.07 5.39 13.98
CA PRO A 1118 12.04 4.32 13.77
C PRO A 1118 11.74 3.48 12.52
N GLY A 1119 12.79 3.07 11.79
CA GLY A 1119 12.68 2.20 10.61
C GLY A 1119 12.24 2.89 9.31
N THR A 1120 12.26 4.22 9.27
CA THR A 1120 12.02 5.01 8.06
C THR A 1120 13.09 4.73 7.00
N VAL A 1121 12.65 4.59 5.73
CA VAL A 1121 13.44 4.07 4.60
C VAL A 1121 14.01 5.21 3.72
N GLY A 1122 13.80 6.47 4.11
CA GLY A 1122 14.43 7.67 3.52
C GLY A 1122 15.73 8.07 4.22
N GLY A 1123 16.48 9.05 3.70
CA GLY A 1123 17.80 9.45 4.21
C GLY A 1123 17.86 9.61 5.74
N ARG A 1124 18.99 9.24 6.37
CA ARG A 1124 19.14 9.33 7.84
C ARG A 1124 19.41 10.78 8.26
N LEU A 1125 18.59 11.32 9.16
CA LEU A 1125 18.94 12.56 9.86
C LEU A 1125 20.09 12.28 10.84
N VAL A 1126 21.15 13.08 10.76
CA VAL A 1126 22.33 12.99 11.63
C VAL A 1126 22.49 14.26 12.46
N GLU A 1127 23.11 14.12 13.65
CA GLU A 1127 23.35 15.22 14.59
C GLU A 1127 24.26 16.31 14.03
#